data_AF-A0A1Y5IA86-F1
#
_entry.id   AF-A0A1Y5IA86-F1
#
_cell.length_a   1.000
_cell.length_b   1.000
_cell.length_c   1.000
_cell.angle_alpha   90.00
_cell.angle_beta   90.00
_cell.angle_gamma   90.00
#
_symmetry.space_group_name_H-M   'P 1'
#
loop_
_entity.id
_entity.type
_entity.pdbx_description
1 polymer ?
#
loop_
_entity_poly.entity_id
_entity_poly.type
_entity_poly.pdbx_seq_one_letter_code
_entity_poly.pdbx_strand_id
1 'polypeptide(L)'
;MWERSARGVLERAGVTCDATTTEGPGDATRIVREADMGAYDCVVLVGGDGTVAEAYQGLCEREDAREVRARVTLGVVPAGSGNALCKSIQAAAGETCDPVSCALTIARGMTRALDRCEVRFMDGMTGTWSETRTTHSLLSTSWGFFSDVDIESERFRRFGGMRFTMQAIVRIVARRKYQCDLLYETTPEGEAHNARDALGAPGELVPGRPGWRKISGETLGMWALNVPWGTECTFAAPRAAFDDGSIDIVLVQAASRKSMLKLLLDFDSGRHVNHRAVRYFKAKSFELIPGPSSSAKSGGYIAIDGEVAARRHDPSPAMSPYGPLRCDVHRAEVRVFAPTPAINLGGHASRSSSSSPLSRSLLVVIARARAQTEGEIMADEPIADASAETQEAPSKKALKKAAAAAEKARLKAERAAALEAKMAALSAAADAEDPLKDKYGDAEMVQSQTKSGRRWTRVEDLSGTLADEEVLVRGRVHNVRGKGKSAFIVLRQQTATVQVVLFVDDVHVSKGMVKWVCSLPRETVVDVRGVIVRPESGEVESCTQKDVEISLREIHCISRSVPTEDLPFLIEDASRPETAFENEEAQYVRVGQDTRLDNRVLDLRTPANNAIFKIQSGVGTLFREALLRRNFTEIHTPKLIAGASEGGAAVFRLDYMKLGPACLAQSPQLYKQMAIMGDLEGVFEIGPVFRAEDSNTHRHLCEFTGLDMEMSIKEHYDEVLDVLDELFVSMFDGLNERFAREIGVVGTQYPFEPLQYCRPSLRLTFAEGVKMLQDAGVEVDPLGDIGTETERILGKLVKEKYGTDFYMLTRYPINARPFYTMPAPDDPNYTNSFDIFIRGQEIISGAQRIHDPKLLAERALACGIELPTIQSYIDSFKYGATPHGGCGVGLERVAMLFLDLNNIRKTSMFPRDPKRIAP
;
A
#
# COMPACT_ATOMS: atom_id res chain seq x y z
N MET A 1 -6.40 26.89 -13.17
CA MET A 1 -6.40 25.41 -13.33
C MET A 1 -6.87 25.03 -14.73
N TRP A 2 -8.12 25.35 -15.10
CA TRP A 2 -8.71 25.10 -16.44
C TRP A 2 -7.76 25.46 -17.60
N GLU A 3 -7.41 26.74 -17.71
CA GLU A 3 -6.54 27.26 -18.78
C GLU A 3 -5.16 26.57 -18.85
N ARG A 4 -4.57 26.28 -17.69
CA ARG A 4 -3.19 25.74 -17.62
C ARG A 4 -3.10 24.24 -17.87
N SER A 5 -4.19 23.49 -17.66
CA SER A 5 -4.12 22.02 -17.50
C SER A 5 -5.11 21.28 -18.39
N ALA A 6 -6.40 21.61 -18.31
CA ALA A 6 -7.45 20.85 -18.98
C ALA A 6 -7.75 21.35 -20.40
N ARG A 7 -7.81 22.68 -20.59
CA ARG A 7 -8.15 23.30 -21.88
C ARG A 7 -7.18 22.90 -23.00
N GLY A 8 -5.88 23.01 -22.74
CA GLY A 8 -4.85 22.68 -23.74
C GLY A 8 -4.85 21.22 -24.17
N VAL A 9 -5.34 20.29 -23.34
CA VAL A 9 -5.49 18.87 -23.71
C VAL A 9 -6.65 18.71 -24.70
N LEU A 10 -7.79 19.34 -24.43
CA LEU A 10 -8.98 19.27 -25.28
C LEU A 10 -8.74 19.96 -26.63
N GLU A 11 -8.13 21.14 -26.64
CA GLU A 11 -7.82 21.87 -27.88
C GLU A 11 -6.82 21.10 -28.75
N ARG A 12 -5.81 20.45 -28.16
CA ARG A 12 -4.86 19.60 -28.91
C ARG A 12 -5.52 18.33 -29.48
N ALA A 13 -6.61 17.87 -28.87
CA ALA A 13 -7.43 16.79 -29.40
C ALA A 13 -8.41 17.27 -30.50
N GLY A 14 -8.34 18.54 -30.91
CA GLY A 14 -9.20 19.13 -31.94
C GLY A 14 -10.61 19.47 -31.44
N VAL A 15 -10.80 19.57 -30.11
CA VAL A 15 -12.09 19.82 -29.51
C VAL A 15 -12.27 21.30 -29.18
N THR A 16 -13.32 21.91 -29.72
CA THR A 16 -13.69 23.32 -29.44
C THR A 16 -14.43 23.42 -28.11
N CYS A 17 -14.01 24.34 -27.24
CA CYS A 17 -14.64 24.58 -25.93
C CYS A 17 -15.26 25.98 -25.87
N ASP A 18 -16.56 26.07 -25.60
CA ASP A 18 -17.23 27.31 -25.23
C ASP A 18 -17.32 27.39 -23.70
N ALA A 19 -16.51 28.25 -23.09
CA ALA A 19 -16.32 28.26 -21.65
C ALA A 19 -16.97 29.47 -20.99
N THR A 20 -17.85 29.20 -20.01
CA THR A 20 -18.50 30.21 -19.17
C THR A 20 -18.13 29.98 -17.71
N THR A 21 -17.85 31.05 -16.97
CA THR A 21 -17.49 30.99 -15.55
C THR A 21 -18.67 31.42 -14.70
N THR A 22 -18.97 30.68 -13.63
CA THR A 22 -20.09 31.00 -12.73
C THR A 22 -19.81 32.25 -11.88
N GLU A 23 -20.85 32.98 -11.49
CA GLU A 23 -20.72 34.17 -10.64
C GLU A 23 -21.13 33.93 -9.18
N GLY A 24 -21.93 32.90 -8.92
CA GLY A 24 -22.42 32.56 -7.58
C GLY A 24 -23.24 31.26 -7.54
N PRO A 25 -23.85 30.93 -6.38
CA PRO A 25 -24.76 29.77 -6.24
C PRO A 25 -25.92 29.81 -7.22
N GLY A 26 -26.31 28.66 -7.75
CA GLY A 26 -27.41 28.50 -8.70
C GLY A 26 -27.10 28.97 -10.13
N ASP A 27 -25.92 29.56 -10.37
CA ASP A 27 -25.56 30.05 -11.69
C ASP A 27 -25.24 28.91 -12.66
N ALA A 28 -24.67 27.80 -12.18
CA ALA A 28 -24.50 26.60 -13.01
C ALA A 28 -25.85 26.00 -13.45
N THR A 29 -26.85 26.00 -12.56
CA THR A 29 -28.24 25.62 -12.89
C THR A 29 -28.80 26.51 -13.99
N ARG A 30 -28.68 27.84 -13.83
CA ARG A 30 -29.17 28.82 -14.81
C ARG A 30 -28.49 28.67 -16.18
N ILE A 31 -27.16 28.62 -16.22
CA ILE A 31 -26.37 28.49 -17.45
C ILE A 31 -26.80 27.25 -18.24
N VAL A 32 -26.93 26.11 -17.57
CA VAL A 32 -27.28 24.85 -18.24
C VAL A 32 -28.77 24.80 -18.63
N ARG A 33 -29.65 25.41 -17.84
CA ARG A 33 -31.08 25.50 -18.16
C ARG A 33 -31.35 26.40 -19.37
N GLU A 34 -30.61 27.50 -19.52
CA GLU A 34 -30.82 28.50 -20.58
C GLU A 34 -30.02 28.22 -21.86
N ALA A 35 -28.96 27.39 -21.79
CA ALA A 35 -28.11 27.10 -22.94
C ALA A 35 -28.84 26.34 -24.05
N ASP A 36 -28.52 26.64 -25.32
CA ASP A 36 -28.98 25.87 -26.47
C ASP A 36 -28.20 24.55 -26.57
N MET A 37 -28.76 23.49 -25.96
CA MET A 37 -28.17 22.15 -25.98
C MET A 37 -28.04 21.59 -27.40
N GLY A 38 -28.75 22.12 -28.40
CA GLY A 38 -28.63 21.73 -29.81
C GLY A 38 -27.23 22.00 -30.37
N ALA A 39 -26.56 23.06 -29.88
CA ALA A 39 -25.25 23.49 -30.33
C ALA A 39 -24.07 22.68 -29.76
N TYR A 40 -24.31 21.87 -28.71
CA TYR A 40 -23.25 21.16 -27.98
C TYR A 40 -23.42 19.64 -28.02
N ASP A 41 -22.29 18.93 -28.03
CA ASP A 41 -22.27 17.46 -27.91
C ASP A 41 -22.28 17.01 -26.44
N CYS A 42 -21.70 17.81 -25.56
CA CYS A 42 -21.58 17.49 -24.14
C CYS A 42 -21.46 18.74 -23.26
N VAL A 43 -21.66 18.56 -21.96
CA VAL A 43 -21.46 19.58 -20.93
C VAL A 43 -20.29 19.16 -20.05
N VAL A 44 -19.24 19.98 -20.00
CA VAL A 44 -18.06 19.76 -19.16
C VAL A 44 -18.10 20.69 -17.95
N LEU A 45 -18.00 20.11 -16.76
CA LEU A 45 -18.13 20.80 -15.48
C LEU A 45 -16.76 20.85 -14.81
N VAL A 46 -16.23 22.05 -14.63
CA VAL A 46 -14.93 22.29 -14.00
C VAL A 46 -15.19 22.80 -12.59
N GLY A 47 -15.23 21.89 -11.62
CA GLY A 47 -15.81 22.17 -10.30
C GLY A 47 -15.70 21.01 -9.32
N GLY A 48 -16.39 21.15 -8.19
CA GLY A 48 -16.63 20.05 -7.24
C GLY A 48 -17.99 19.40 -7.45
N ASP A 49 -18.34 18.47 -6.56
CA ASP A 49 -19.61 17.73 -6.64
C ASP A 49 -20.84 18.64 -6.63
N GLY A 50 -20.85 19.74 -5.84
CA GLY A 50 -21.94 20.71 -5.84
C GLY A 50 -22.13 21.43 -7.19
N THR A 51 -21.06 21.70 -7.95
CA THR A 51 -21.17 22.25 -9.32
C THR A 51 -21.83 21.24 -10.25
N VAL A 52 -21.53 19.95 -10.07
CA VAL A 52 -22.18 18.88 -10.83
C VAL A 52 -23.67 18.81 -10.49
N ALA A 53 -24.02 18.88 -9.22
CA ALA A 53 -25.40 18.87 -8.75
C ALA A 53 -26.20 20.05 -9.31
N GLU A 54 -25.69 21.29 -9.19
CA GLU A 54 -26.35 22.49 -9.72
C GLU A 54 -26.57 22.40 -11.24
N ALA A 55 -25.53 22.02 -11.99
CA ALA A 55 -25.62 21.91 -13.44
C ALA A 55 -26.62 20.82 -13.87
N TYR A 56 -26.63 19.66 -13.19
CA TYR A 56 -27.54 18.57 -13.51
C TYR A 56 -29.00 18.92 -13.17
N GLN A 57 -29.22 19.62 -12.06
CA GLN A 57 -30.53 20.17 -11.73
C GLN A 57 -31.02 21.12 -12.84
N GLY A 58 -30.13 21.94 -13.40
CA GLY A 58 -30.42 22.79 -14.56
C GLY A 58 -30.85 22.01 -15.80
N LEU A 59 -30.29 20.83 -16.05
CA LEU A 59 -30.74 19.93 -17.12
C LEU A 59 -32.14 19.34 -16.85
N CYS A 60 -32.45 19.05 -15.59
CA CYS A 60 -33.74 18.48 -15.19
C CYS A 60 -34.90 19.50 -15.21
N GLU A 61 -34.60 20.79 -15.03
CA GLU A 61 -35.61 21.87 -15.02
C GLU A 61 -36.05 22.34 -16.41
N ARG A 62 -35.45 21.82 -17.48
CA ARG A 62 -35.77 22.22 -18.85
C ARG A 62 -37.08 21.62 -19.33
N GLU A 63 -37.78 22.32 -20.21
CA GLU A 63 -38.99 21.80 -20.87
C GLU A 63 -38.69 20.55 -21.73
N ASP A 64 -37.50 20.49 -22.34
CA ASP A 64 -36.98 19.39 -23.16
C ASP A 64 -36.09 18.40 -22.37
N ALA A 65 -36.14 18.42 -21.02
CA ALA A 65 -35.22 17.68 -20.15
C ALA A 65 -35.12 16.17 -20.44
N ARG A 66 -36.20 15.53 -20.91
CA ARG A 66 -36.16 14.09 -21.25
C ARG A 66 -35.29 13.81 -22.47
N GLU A 67 -35.39 14.64 -23.52
CA GLU A 67 -34.61 14.48 -24.74
C GLU A 67 -33.16 14.88 -24.52
N VAL A 68 -32.93 16.00 -23.82
CA VAL A 68 -31.60 16.51 -23.52
C VAL A 68 -30.81 15.51 -22.66
N ARG A 69 -31.38 14.95 -21.59
CA ARG A 69 -30.69 13.97 -20.74
C ARG A 69 -30.33 12.67 -21.46
N ALA A 70 -31.16 12.24 -22.43
CA ALA A 70 -30.84 11.09 -23.26
C ALA A 70 -29.65 11.36 -24.20
N ARG A 71 -29.50 12.61 -24.67
CA ARG A 71 -28.49 13.00 -25.68
C ARG A 71 -27.18 13.51 -25.10
N VAL A 72 -27.22 14.32 -24.04
CA VAL A 72 -26.05 15.02 -23.49
C VAL A 72 -25.23 14.09 -22.60
N THR A 73 -23.91 14.11 -22.80
CA THR A 73 -22.96 13.45 -21.92
C THR A 73 -22.32 14.47 -20.98
N LEU A 74 -22.09 14.11 -19.71
CA LEU A 74 -21.41 14.96 -18.74
C LEU A 74 -19.93 14.62 -18.66
N GLY A 75 -19.07 15.64 -18.77
CA GLY A 75 -17.65 15.58 -18.43
C GLY A 75 -17.40 16.29 -17.10
N VAL A 76 -16.51 15.76 -16.27
CA VAL A 76 -16.17 16.39 -14.98
C VAL A 76 -14.66 16.55 -14.89
N VAL A 77 -14.20 17.77 -14.61
CA VAL A 77 -12.80 18.12 -14.34
C VAL A 77 -12.70 18.60 -12.90
N PRO A 78 -11.88 17.96 -12.04
CA PRO A 78 -11.90 18.19 -10.60
C PRO A 78 -11.33 19.58 -10.26
N ALA A 79 -12.11 20.37 -9.51
CA ALA A 79 -11.70 21.67 -8.99
C ALA A 79 -12.25 21.98 -7.58
N GLY A 80 -13.01 21.05 -6.98
CA GLY A 80 -13.63 21.20 -5.67
C GLY A 80 -12.81 20.60 -4.53
N SER A 81 -13.35 20.64 -3.32
CA SER A 81 -12.71 20.06 -2.11
C SER A 81 -13.06 18.59 -1.88
N GLY A 82 -14.10 18.06 -2.54
CA GLY A 82 -14.60 16.69 -2.40
C GLY A 82 -14.30 15.81 -3.63
N ASN A 83 -14.70 16.27 -4.82
CA ASN A 83 -14.49 15.64 -6.14
C ASN A 83 -14.85 14.13 -6.20
N ALA A 84 -15.85 13.72 -5.42
CA ALA A 84 -16.23 12.34 -5.18
C ALA A 84 -16.72 11.62 -6.46
N LEU A 85 -17.56 12.28 -7.26
CA LEU A 85 -18.05 11.71 -8.52
C LEU A 85 -16.91 11.54 -9.52
N CYS A 86 -16.05 12.54 -9.65
CA CYS A 86 -14.89 12.51 -10.54
C CYS A 86 -13.90 11.40 -10.12
N LYS A 87 -13.62 11.29 -8.83
CA LYS A 87 -12.81 10.22 -8.25
C LYS A 87 -13.40 8.84 -8.55
N SER A 88 -14.71 8.68 -8.41
CA SER A 88 -15.41 7.43 -8.71
C SER A 88 -15.37 7.04 -10.18
N ILE A 89 -15.46 8.01 -11.09
CA ILE A 89 -15.33 7.78 -12.53
C ILE A 89 -13.92 7.28 -12.87
N GLN A 90 -12.88 7.96 -12.39
CA GLN A 90 -11.49 7.63 -12.74
C GLN A 90 -11.00 6.35 -12.05
N ALA A 91 -11.34 6.15 -10.77
CA ALA A 91 -10.93 4.98 -10.01
C ALA A 91 -11.46 3.66 -10.61
N ALA A 92 -12.60 3.70 -11.32
CA ALA A 92 -13.17 2.52 -11.97
C ALA A 92 -12.27 1.93 -13.09
N ALA A 93 -11.31 2.70 -13.61
CA ALA A 93 -10.30 2.21 -14.55
C ALA A 93 -8.86 2.33 -14.02
N GLY A 94 -8.68 2.62 -12.72
CA GLY A 94 -7.36 2.82 -12.11
C GLY A 94 -6.65 4.11 -12.53
N GLU A 95 -7.37 5.07 -13.14
CA GLU A 95 -6.81 6.35 -13.57
C GLU A 95 -6.76 7.37 -12.40
N THR A 96 -5.88 8.37 -12.49
CA THR A 96 -5.75 9.41 -11.46
C THR A 96 -6.86 10.46 -11.55
N CYS A 97 -7.32 10.96 -10.39
CA CYS A 97 -8.30 12.05 -10.31
C CYS A 97 -7.58 13.40 -10.32
N ASP A 98 -7.10 13.81 -11.49
CA ASP A 98 -6.48 15.12 -11.70
C ASP A 98 -7.01 15.79 -12.98
N PRO A 99 -6.88 17.12 -13.12
CA PRO A 99 -7.45 17.84 -14.26
C PRO A 99 -6.99 17.36 -15.64
N VAL A 100 -5.75 16.88 -15.78
CA VAL A 100 -5.18 16.45 -17.06
C VAL A 100 -5.76 15.10 -17.45
N SER A 101 -5.76 14.14 -16.53
CA SER A 101 -6.32 12.80 -16.75
C SER A 101 -7.82 12.86 -17.04
N CYS A 102 -8.56 13.75 -16.38
CA CYS A 102 -9.99 13.97 -16.64
C CYS A 102 -10.24 14.62 -18.01
N ALA A 103 -9.43 15.59 -18.40
CA ALA A 103 -9.51 16.17 -19.74
C ALA A 103 -9.19 15.12 -20.83
N LEU A 104 -8.25 14.22 -20.59
CA LEU A 104 -7.93 13.12 -21.50
C LEU A 104 -9.08 12.10 -21.60
N THR A 105 -9.73 11.76 -20.49
CA THR A 105 -10.94 10.92 -20.48
C THR A 105 -12.04 11.52 -21.35
N ILE A 106 -12.28 12.83 -21.24
CA ILE A 106 -13.26 13.55 -22.07
C ILE A 106 -12.83 13.53 -23.55
N ALA A 107 -11.56 13.83 -23.84
CA ALA A 107 -11.02 13.86 -25.20
C ALA A 107 -11.10 12.50 -25.91
N ARG A 108 -10.95 11.39 -25.17
CA ARG A 108 -11.10 10.02 -25.69
C ARG A 108 -12.53 9.68 -26.11
N GLY A 109 -13.52 10.43 -25.63
CA GLY A 109 -14.93 10.29 -26.04
C GLY A 109 -15.64 9.03 -25.53
N MET A 110 -15.03 8.28 -24.61
CA MET A 110 -15.62 7.07 -24.05
C MET A 110 -16.62 7.41 -22.95
N THR A 111 -17.77 6.72 -22.94
CA THR A 111 -18.88 7.03 -22.04
C THR A 111 -19.37 5.79 -21.30
N ARG A 112 -19.93 6.02 -20.12
CA ARG A 112 -20.60 5.02 -19.30
C ARG A 112 -21.95 5.56 -18.82
N ALA A 113 -22.92 4.65 -18.65
CA ALA A 113 -24.18 4.98 -18.02
C ALA A 113 -24.01 5.19 -16.50
N LEU A 114 -24.86 6.03 -15.92
CA LEU A 114 -24.94 6.33 -14.50
C LEU A 114 -26.41 6.41 -14.10
N ASP A 115 -26.72 5.90 -12.92
CA ASP A 115 -28.07 5.94 -12.38
C ASP A 115 -28.43 7.35 -11.87
N ARG A 116 -29.70 7.71 -11.98
CA ARG A 116 -30.23 8.96 -11.41
C ARG A 116 -31.02 8.63 -10.16
N CYS A 117 -30.71 9.29 -9.06
CA CYS A 117 -31.51 9.22 -7.85
C CYS A 117 -32.50 10.39 -7.83
N GLU A 118 -33.78 10.08 -7.71
CA GLU A 118 -34.85 11.08 -7.55
C GLU A 118 -35.26 11.16 -6.08
N VAL A 119 -35.07 12.34 -5.48
CA VAL A 119 -35.38 12.57 -4.07
C VAL A 119 -36.61 13.46 -3.95
N ARG A 120 -37.67 12.96 -3.31
CA ARG A 120 -38.92 13.68 -3.04
C ARG A 120 -39.10 13.88 -1.55
N PHE A 121 -39.57 15.05 -1.16
CA PHE A 121 -39.91 15.35 0.22
C PHE A 121 -41.42 15.20 0.45
N MET A 122 -41.79 14.71 1.63
CA MET A 122 -43.20 14.63 2.03
C MET A 122 -43.77 16.02 2.28
N ASP A 123 -44.95 16.31 1.74
CA ASP A 123 -45.67 17.53 2.07
C ASP A 123 -46.33 17.38 3.46
N GLY A 124 -45.96 18.27 4.38
CA GLY A 124 -46.48 18.27 5.75
C GLY A 124 -47.96 18.62 5.88
N MET A 125 -48.59 19.22 4.86
CA MET A 125 -50.01 19.57 4.86
C MET A 125 -50.89 18.43 4.30
N THR A 126 -50.44 17.75 3.24
CA THR A 126 -51.24 16.72 2.55
C THR A 126 -50.89 15.29 2.95
N GLY A 127 -49.71 15.07 3.54
CA GLY A 127 -49.21 13.72 3.87
C GLY A 127 -48.88 12.88 2.63
N THR A 128 -48.69 13.52 1.47
CA THR A 128 -48.32 12.87 0.21
C THR A 128 -46.93 13.31 -0.25
N TRP A 129 -46.23 12.45 -1.02
CA TRP A 129 -44.95 12.80 -1.62
C TRP A 129 -45.16 13.97 -2.59
N SER A 130 -44.43 15.07 -2.38
CA SER A 130 -44.60 16.28 -3.18
C SER A 130 -44.05 16.07 -4.60
N GLU A 131 -44.86 16.36 -5.62
CA GLU A 131 -44.43 16.36 -7.01
C GLU A 131 -43.64 17.64 -7.36
N THR A 132 -43.91 18.75 -6.65
CA THR A 132 -43.26 20.04 -6.87
C THR A 132 -41.93 20.19 -6.12
N ARG A 133 -41.65 19.34 -5.14
CA ARG A 133 -40.41 19.33 -4.35
C ARG A 133 -39.58 18.09 -4.62
N THR A 134 -39.09 18.02 -5.86
CA THR A 134 -38.25 16.93 -6.36
C THR A 134 -36.85 17.46 -6.68
N THR A 135 -35.82 16.77 -6.18
CA THR A 135 -34.41 17.05 -6.47
C THR A 135 -33.77 15.81 -7.05
N HIS A 136 -32.75 15.98 -7.89
CA HIS A 136 -32.02 14.87 -8.49
C HIS A 136 -30.59 14.79 -7.96
N SER A 137 -30.13 13.56 -7.72
CA SER A 137 -28.80 13.24 -7.22
C SER A 137 -28.10 12.28 -8.18
N LEU A 138 -26.82 12.57 -8.42
CA LEU A 138 -25.91 11.70 -9.18
C LEU A 138 -24.88 11.02 -8.26
N LEU A 139 -24.65 11.56 -7.06
CA LEU A 139 -23.60 11.14 -6.15
C LEU A 139 -24.16 10.47 -4.89
N SER A 140 -24.81 11.21 -4.00
CA SER A 140 -25.23 10.69 -2.70
C SER A 140 -26.31 11.50 -1.99
N THR A 141 -27.05 10.83 -1.11
CA THR A 141 -27.93 11.46 -0.10
C THR A 141 -27.39 11.14 1.30
N SER A 142 -27.15 12.16 2.12
CA SER A 142 -26.56 12.01 3.45
C SER A 142 -27.39 12.66 4.56
N TRP A 143 -27.33 12.07 5.75
CA TRP A 143 -28.08 12.51 6.92
C TRP A 143 -27.35 12.22 8.23
N GLY A 144 -27.58 13.07 9.23
CA GLY A 144 -26.98 12.96 10.55
C GLY A 144 -25.49 13.32 10.54
N PHE A 145 -24.63 12.45 11.09
CA PHE A 145 -23.20 12.70 11.20
C PHE A 145 -22.53 13.10 9.89
N PHE A 146 -22.88 12.46 8.77
CA PHE A 146 -22.24 12.72 7.48
C PHE A 146 -22.58 14.11 6.93
N SER A 147 -23.87 14.47 6.93
CA SER A 147 -24.31 15.80 6.50
C SER A 147 -23.86 16.90 7.47
N ASP A 148 -23.84 16.64 8.78
CA ASP A 148 -23.29 17.57 9.76
C ASP A 148 -21.80 17.86 9.50
N VAL A 149 -21.01 16.83 9.18
CA VAL A 149 -19.59 16.98 8.88
C VAL A 149 -19.39 17.77 7.59
N ASP A 150 -20.14 17.44 6.54
CA ASP A 150 -20.03 18.12 5.26
C ASP A 150 -20.42 19.60 5.37
N ILE A 151 -21.64 19.89 5.82
CA ILE A 151 -22.20 21.23 5.82
C ILE A 151 -21.52 22.15 6.84
N GLU A 152 -21.25 21.67 8.06
CA GLU A 152 -20.68 22.53 9.09
C GLU A 152 -19.16 22.73 8.94
N SER A 153 -18.50 21.92 8.11
CA SER A 153 -17.09 22.12 7.77
C SER A 153 -16.90 23.18 6.67
N GLU A 154 -17.97 23.70 6.06
CA GLU A 154 -17.91 24.80 5.09
C GLU A 154 -17.23 26.06 5.66
N ARG A 155 -17.36 26.33 6.96
CA ARG A 155 -16.60 27.41 7.64
C ARG A 155 -15.08 27.21 7.62
N PHE A 156 -14.62 26.01 7.30
CA PHE A 156 -13.22 25.60 7.17
C PHE A 156 -12.82 25.30 5.72
N ARG A 157 -13.61 25.74 4.73
CA ARG A 157 -13.37 25.48 3.30
C ARG A 157 -11.95 25.82 2.81
N ARG A 158 -11.27 26.77 3.47
CA ARG A 158 -9.86 27.15 3.20
C ARG A 158 -8.85 26.01 3.40
N PHE A 159 -9.22 24.94 4.12
CA PHE A 159 -8.36 23.80 4.37
C PHE A 159 -8.57 22.65 3.36
N GLY A 160 -9.33 22.88 2.28
CA GLY A 160 -9.60 21.85 1.27
C GLY A 160 -10.25 20.60 1.88
N GLY A 161 -9.86 19.41 1.41
CA GLY A 161 -10.40 18.14 1.90
C GLY A 161 -10.16 17.86 3.39
N MET A 162 -9.14 18.46 4.02
CA MET A 162 -8.87 18.28 5.46
C MET A 162 -10.01 18.78 6.36
N ARG A 163 -10.88 19.66 5.84
CA ARG A 163 -12.05 20.19 6.57
C ARG A 163 -12.98 19.09 7.08
N PHE A 164 -13.14 18.01 6.30
CA PHE A 164 -14.01 16.89 6.62
C PHE A 164 -13.48 16.11 7.82
N THR A 165 -12.18 15.77 7.83
CA THR A 165 -11.53 15.05 8.93
C THR A 165 -11.56 15.84 10.23
N MET A 166 -11.27 17.14 10.18
CA MET A 166 -11.32 18.01 11.36
C MET A 166 -12.72 18.07 11.97
N GLN A 167 -13.74 18.28 11.14
CA GLN A 167 -15.13 18.38 11.61
C GLN A 167 -15.68 17.03 12.08
N ALA A 168 -15.26 15.92 11.45
CA ALA A 168 -15.58 14.57 11.92
C ALA A 168 -15.08 14.34 13.34
N ILE A 169 -13.83 14.71 13.65
CA ILE A 169 -13.27 14.60 15.01
C ILE A 169 -14.08 15.44 16.00
N VAL A 170 -14.42 16.68 15.65
CA VAL A 170 -15.28 17.55 16.49
C VAL A 170 -16.62 16.87 16.80
N ARG A 171 -17.25 16.27 15.79
CA ARG A 171 -18.55 15.59 15.92
C ARG A 171 -18.47 14.29 16.74
N ILE A 172 -17.38 13.52 16.60
CA ILE A 172 -17.10 12.33 17.42
C ILE A 172 -16.97 12.69 18.91
N VAL A 173 -16.30 13.80 19.22
CA VAL A 173 -16.15 14.29 20.61
C VAL A 173 -17.50 14.73 21.18
N ALA A 174 -18.29 15.48 20.39
CA ALA A 174 -19.56 16.06 20.80
C ALA A 174 -20.72 15.04 20.96
N ARG A 175 -20.59 13.82 20.44
CA ARG A 175 -21.57 12.70 20.55
C ARG A 175 -23.02 13.10 20.23
N ARG A 176 -23.26 13.70 19.06
CA ARG A 176 -24.63 13.93 18.59
C ARG A 176 -25.21 12.62 18.04
N LYS A 177 -26.39 12.23 18.53
CA LYS A 177 -27.08 11.01 18.12
C LYS A 177 -28.45 11.36 17.52
N TYR A 178 -28.93 10.47 16.67
CA TYR A 178 -30.17 10.63 15.94
C TYR A 178 -31.06 9.40 16.06
N GLN A 179 -32.37 9.59 16.08
CA GLN A 179 -33.34 8.52 15.85
C GLN A 179 -33.79 8.59 14.39
N CYS A 180 -34.00 7.44 13.75
CA CYS A 180 -34.69 7.38 12.46
C CYS A 180 -35.44 6.06 12.29
N ASP A 181 -36.45 6.14 11.42
CA ASP A 181 -36.99 4.98 10.72
C ASP A 181 -36.50 5.05 9.27
N LEU A 182 -35.80 4.00 8.84
CA LEU A 182 -35.36 3.82 7.46
C LEU A 182 -36.15 2.66 6.86
N LEU A 183 -36.98 2.94 5.87
CA LEU A 183 -37.64 1.93 5.06
C LEU A 183 -36.90 1.82 3.74
N TYR A 184 -36.71 0.63 3.19
CA TYR A 184 -36.06 0.47 1.90
C TYR A 184 -36.54 -0.77 1.16
N GLU A 185 -36.51 -0.70 -0.16
CA GLU A 185 -36.84 -1.81 -1.06
C GLU A 185 -35.58 -2.59 -1.43
N THR A 186 -35.61 -3.90 -1.17
CA THR A 186 -34.49 -4.81 -1.43
C THR A 186 -34.22 -5.03 -2.93
N THR A 187 -32.95 -5.18 -3.30
CA THR A 187 -32.52 -5.65 -4.64
C THR A 187 -32.31 -7.18 -4.63
N PRO A 188 -32.24 -7.86 -5.79
CA PRO A 188 -31.84 -9.27 -5.86
C PRO A 188 -30.45 -9.55 -5.24
N GLU A 189 -29.58 -8.55 -5.24
CA GLU A 189 -28.24 -8.57 -4.61
C GLU A 189 -28.27 -8.14 -3.13
N GLY A 190 -29.45 -7.86 -2.58
CA GLY A 190 -29.70 -7.13 -1.32
C GLY A 190 -29.37 -7.87 -0.03
N GLU A 191 -28.30 -8.66 -0.01
CA GLU A 191 -27.75 -9.23 1.22
C GLU A 191 -26.95 -8.16 1.99
N ALA A 192 -26.95 -8.22 3.32
CA ALA A 192 -26.04 -7.42 4.11
C ALA A 192 -24.59 -7.69 3.67
N HIS A 193 -23.91 -6.67 3.18
CA HIS A 193 -22.55 -6.77 2.65
C HIS A 193 -21.47 -6.72 3.74
N ASN A 194 -21.87 -6.67 5.01
CA ASN A 194 -20.96 -6.78 6.15
C ASN A 194 -20.50 -8.24 6.26
N ALA A 195 -19.19 -8.47 6.07
CA ALA A 195 -18.60 -9.81 5.93
C ALA A 195 -18.82 -10.77 7.12
N ARG A 196 -19.33 -10.28 8.26
CA ARG A 196 -19.62 -11.08 9.45
C ARG A 196 -21.05 -11.60 9.54
N ASP A 197 -22.01 -10.93 8.93
CA ASP A 197 -23.45 -11.18 9.10
C ASP A 197 -24.11 -11.41 7.72
N ALA A 198 -23.61 -12.38 6.95
CA ALA A 198 -24.25 -12.84 5.71
C ALA A 198 -25.56 -13.60 6.02
N LEU A 199 -26.51 -12.92 6.66
CA LEU A 199 -27.78 -13.43 7.19
C LEU A 199 -28.99 -12.87 6.41
N GLY A 200 -28.77 -12.42 5.17
CA GLY A 200 -29.79 -11.82 4.32
C GLY A 200 -30.02 -10.32 4.57
N ALA A 201 -31.10 -9.79 4.00
CA ALA A 201 -31.41 -8.35 4.01
C ALA A 201 -31.79 -7.85 5.43
N PRO A 202 -31.16 -6.78 5.95
CA PRO A 202 -31.34 -6.33 7.33
C PRO A 202 -32.70 -5.65 7.61
N GLY A 203 -33.26 -5.85 8.80
CA GLY A 203 -34.50 -5.19 9.24
C GLY A 203 -35.76 -6.02 9.04
N GLU A 204 -36.87 -5.53 9.61
CA GLU A 204 -38.16 -6.21 9.66
C GLU A 204 -38.95 -6.00 8.36
N LEU A 205 -39.70 -7.01 7.91
CA LEU A 205 -40.57 -6.88 6.74
C LEU A 205 -41.69 -5.87 7.01
N VAL A 206 -41.98 -5.00 6.04
CA VAL A 206 -43.06 -4.02 6.16
C VAL A 206 -44.38 -4.65 5.72
N PRO A 207 -45.38 -4.77 6.62
CA PRO A 207 -46.69 -5.33 6.26
C PRO A 207 -47.32 -4.56 5.09
N GLY A 208 -47.80 -5.28 4.07
CA GLY A 208 -48.48 -4.68 2.91
C GLY A 208 -47.57 -4.04 1.86
N ARG A 209 -46.23 -4.07 2.02
CA ARG A 209 -45.25 -3.63 1.00
C ARG A 209 -44.25 -4.75 0.70
N PRO A 210 -44.52 -5.63 -0.29
CA PRO A 210 -43.61 -6.71 -0.67
C PRO A 210 -42.22 -6.17 -1.03
N GLY A 211 -41.16 -6.82 -0.54
CA GLY A 211 -39.77 -6.42 -0.81
C GLY A 211 -39.24 -5.25 0.04
N TRP A 212 -40.11 -4.58 0.81
CA TRP A 212 -39.73 -3.47 1.69
C TRP A 212 -39.38 -3.94 3.10
N ARG A 213 -38.33 -3.36 3.66
CA ARG A 213 -37.84 -3.61 5.01
C ARG A 213 -37.71 -2.33 5.80
N LYS A 214 -37.84 -2.43 7.13
CA LYS A 214 -37.74 -1.32 8.07
C LYS A 214 -36.60 -1.55 9.06
N ILE A 215 -35.78 -0.52 9.24
CA ILE A 215 -34.77 -0.42 10.30
C ILE A 215 -35.11 0.79 11.17
N SER A 216 -35.39 0.54 12.44
CA SER A 216 -35.69 1.58 13.43
C SER A 216 -34.61 1.62 14.51
N GLY A 217 -34.25 2.82 14.96
CA GLY A 217 -33.50 2.98 16.20
C GLY A 217 -32.47 4.12 16.21
N GLU A 218 -31.61 4.08 17.23
CA GLU A 218 -30.58 5.08 17.46
C GLU A 218 -29.40 4.88 16.50
N THR A 219 -29.13 5.90 15.70
CA THR A 219 -28.04 5.93 14.72
C THR A 219 -27.24 7.22 14.84
N LEU A 220 -26.03 7.19 14.31
CA LEU A 220 -25.18 8.36 14.20
C LEU A 220 -25.44 9.10 12.88
N GLY A 221 -25.74 8.38 11.81
CA GLY A 221 -26.01 8.95 10.50
C GLY A 221 -26.15 7.89 9.41
N MET A 222 -26.63 8.33 8.26
CA MET A 222 -26.82 7.53 7.05
C MET A 222 -26.14 8.22 5.88
N TRP A 223 -25.49 7.44 5.03
CA TRP A 223 -24.96 7.90 3.75
C TRP A 223 -25.35 6.90 2.67
N ALA A 224 -26.23 7.31 1.77
CA ALA A 224 -26.65 6.53 0.61
C ALA A 224 -25.87 7.03 -0.61
N LEU A 225 -25.08 6.18 -1.26
CA LEU A 225 -24.19 6.55 -2.35
C LEU A 225 -24.50 5.77 -3.63
N ASN A 226 -24.59 6.51 -4.72
CA ASN A 226 -24.78 6.00 -6.09
C ASN A 226 -23.46 5.56 -6.74
N VAL A 227 -22.32 6.04 -6.21
CA VAL A 227 -20.98 5.73 -6.68
C VAL A 227 -20.03 5.45 -5.51
N PRO A 228 -18.87 4.79 -5.73
CA PRO A 228 -18.09 4.23 -4.61
C PRO A 228 -17.43 5.23 -3.66
N TRP A 229 -16.98 6.37 -4.18
CA TRP A 229 -16.23 7.37 -3.40
C TRP A 229 -17.16 8.48 -2.94
N GLY A 230 -17.05 8.85 -1.66
CA GLY A 230 -17.78 9.98 -1.05
C GLY A 230 -16.96 11.27 -1.00
N THR A 231 -15.62 11.17 -1.14
CA THR A 231 -14.65 12.26 -1.38
C THR A 231 -13.42 11.66 -2.09
N GLU A 232 -12.41 12.46 -2.47
CA GLU A 232 -11.13 11.97 -3.01
C GLU A 232 -10.41 10.97 -2.10
N CYS A 233 -10.61 11.07 -0.78
CA CYS A 233 -9.98 10.19 0.21
C CYS A 233 -10.94 9.24 0.94
N THR A 234 -12.26 9.35 0.73
CA THR A 234 -13.26 8.52 1.44
C THR A 234 -13.88 7.50 0.50
N PHE A 235 -13.47 6.23 0.61
CA PHE A 235 -14.03 5.10 -0.16
C PHE A 235 -15.30 4.55 0.52
N ALA A 236 -16.35 5.37 0.54
CA ALA A 236 -17.53 5.21 1.40
C ALA A 236 -18.43 4.02 1.04
N ALA A 237 -18.60 3.66 -0.24
CA ALA A 237 -19.45 2.56 -0.70
C ALA A 237 -18.68 1.59 -1.63
N PRO A 238 -17.85 0.68 -1.08
CA PRO A 238 -16.95 -0.16 -1.87
C PRO A 238 -17.61 -1.08 -2.91
N ARG A 239 -18.91 -1.35 -2.80
CA ARG A 239 -19.70 -2.20 -3.70
C ARG A 239 -20.70 -1.45 -4.58
N ALA A 240 -20.74 -0.12 -4.50
CA ALA A 240 -21.53 0.68 -5.44
C ALA A 240 -21.02 0.43 -6.86
N ALA A 241 -21.94 0.21 -7.79
CA ALA A 241 -21.59 0.04 -9.20
C ALA A 241 -22.36 1.07 -10.03
N PHE A 242 -21.78 1.42 -11.16
CA PHE A 242 -22.45 2.26 -12.13
C PHE A 242 -23.51 1.44 -12.83
N ASP A 243 -24.68 2.04 -13.08
CA ASP A 243 -25.77 1.46 -13.87
C ASP A 243 -26.41 0.18 -13.35
N ASP A 244 -26.30 -0.13 -12.05
CA ASP A 244 -26.88 -1.33 -11.47
C ASP A 244 -28.36 -1.16 -11.02
N GLY A 245 -28.86 0.08 -11.04
CA GLY A 245 -30.24 0.41 -10.66
C GLY A 245 -30.46 0.34 -9.15
N SER A 246 -29.41 0.52 -8.35
CA SER A 246 -29.45 0.50 -6.89
C SER A 246 -28.63 1.62 -6.26
N ILE A 247 -28.86 1.86 -4.97
CA ILE A 247 -28.07 2.78 -4.15
C ILE A 247 -27.55 2.07 -2.91
N ASP A 248 -26.27 2.29 -2.60
CA ASP A 248 -25.58 1.66 -1.49
C ASP A 248 -25.77 2.48 -0.21
N ILE A 249 -26.40 1.90 0.81
CA ILE A 249 -26.70 2.56 2.07
C ILE A 249 -25.71 2.15 3.15
N VAL A 250 -24.96 3.11 3.66
CA VAL A 250 -24.09 3.01 4.85
C VAL A 250 -24.82 3.63 6.04
N LEU A 251 -25.31 2.78 6.94
CA LEU A 251 -25.99 3.21 8.17
C LEU A 251 -25.07 2.93 9.38
N VAL A 252 -24.63 4.00 10.06
CA VAL A 252 -23.71 3.90 11.21
C VAL A 252 -24.47 3.99 12.52
N GLN A 253 -24.64 2.86 13.18
CA GLN A 253 -25.26 2.77 14.50
C GLN A 253 -24.43 3.47 15.58
N ALA A 254 -25.08 3.84 16.68
CA ALA A 254 -24.40 4.49 17.80
C ALA A 254 -23.27 3.60 18.37
N ALA A 255 -22.03 4.11 18.37
CA ALA A 255 -20.85 3.40 18.84
C ALA A 255 -20.01 4.22 19.84
N SER A 256 -19.00 3.57 20.44
CA SER A 256 -18.04 4.24 21.34
C SER A 256 -17.13 5.22 20.58
N ARG A 257 -16.56 6.24 21.25
CA ARG A 257 -15.61 7.19 20.62
C ARG A 257 -14.41 6.49 19.97
N LYS A 258 -13.88 5.45 20.62
CA LYS A 258 -12.77 4.62 20.10
C LYS A 258 -13.20 3.90 18.81
N SER A 259 -14.41 3.34 18.80
CA SER A 259 -14.99 2.72 17.60
C SER A 259 -15.23 3.72 16.49
N MET A 260 -15.68 4.94 16.81
CA MET A 260 -15.89 6.00 15.83
C MET A 260 -14.58 6.54 15.24
N LEU A 261 -13.53 6.68 16.05
CA LEU A 261 -12.21 7.08 15.56
C LEU A 261 -11.61 6.00 14.66
N LYS A 262 -11.82 4.72 15.01
CA LYS A 262 -11.45 3.59 14.14
C LYS A 262 -12.23 3.60 12.82
N LEU A 263 -13.54 3.82 12.87
CA LEU A 263 -14.38 3.93 11.68
C LEU A 263 -13.86 5.02 10.74
N LEU A 264 -13.51 6.20 11.28
CA LEU A 264 -12.97 7.31 10.49
C LEU A 264 -11.71 6.92 9.70
N LEU A 265 -10.82 6.11 10.29
CA LEU A 265 -9.59 5.62 9.63
C LEU A 265 -9.88 4.50 8.61
N ASP A 266 -10.95 3.73 8.83
CA ASP A 266 -11.29 2.61 7.97
C ASP A 266 -12.05 3.04 6.69
N PHE A 267 -12.68 4.22 6.69
CA PHE A 267 -13.41 4.79 5.54
C PHE A 267 -12.53 5.02 4.30
N ASP A 268 -11.25 5.36 4.48
CA ASP A 268 -10.33 5.59 3.35
C ASP A 268 -10.04 4.30 2.57
N SER A 269 -10.09 3.17 3.27
CA SER A 269 -9.82 1.84 2.71
C SER A 269 -11.08 1.04 2.36
N GLY A 270 -12.27 1.57 2.67
CA GLY A 270 -13.53 0.84 2.55
C GLY A 270 -13.75 -0.23 3.62
N ARG A 271 -12.82 -0.44 4.56
CA ARG A 271 -12.93 -1.49 5.60
C ARG A 271 -13.99 -1.20 6.65
N HIS A 272 -14.52 0.02 6.72
CA HIS A 272 -15.56 0.43 7.67
C HIS A 272 -16.81 -0.43 7.53
N VAL A 273 -17.10 -0.97 6.34
CA VAL A 273 -18.24 -1.87 6.09
C VAL A 273 -18.19 -3.16 6.90
N ASN A 274 -17.01 -3.57 7.38
CA ASN A 274 -16.82 -4.77 8.21
C ASN A 274 -16.95 -4.48 9.71
N HIS A 275 -17.10 -3.22 10.10
CA HIS A 275 -17.21 -2.84 11.50
C HIS A 275 -18.62 -3.11 12.02
N ARG A 276 -18.74 -3.69 13.23
CA ARG A 276 -20.02 -4.10 13.85
C ARG A 276 -21.08 -3.00 14.00
N ALA A 277 -20.68 -1.74 13.95
CA ALA A 277 -21.58 -0.60 14.06
C ALA A 277 -22.08 -0.10 12.70
N VAL A 278 -21.65 -0.72 11.60
CA VAL A 278 -22.01 -0.31 10.24
C VAL A 278 -22.90 -1.38 9.63
N ARG A 279 -24.07 -0.97 9.16
CA ARG A 279 -24.89 -1.75 8.25
C ARG A 279 -24.67 -1.22 6.85
N TYR A 280 -24.37 -2.13 5.92
CA TYR A 280 -24.06 -1.81 4.53
C TYR A 280 -24.86 -2.73 3.61
N PHE A 281 -25.74 -2.15 2.79
CA PHE A 281 -26.68 -2.89 1.95
C PHE A 281 -27.16 -2.04 0.76
N LYS A 282 -27.68 -2.69 -0.27
CA LYS A 282 -28.23 -2.04 -1.48
C LYS A 282 -29.74 -1.89 -1.42
N ALA A 283 -30.25 -0.81 -1.99
CA ALA A 283 -31.68 -0.54 -2.12
C ALA A 283 -32.05 -0.03 -3.51
N LYS A 284 -33.24 -0.38 -4.02
CA LYS A 284 -33.80 0.26 -5.23
C LYS A 284 -34.44 1.61 -4.92
N SER A 285 -35.04 1.68 -3.74
CA SER A 285 -35.66 2.88 -3.19
C SER A 285 -35.51 2.87 -1.68
N PHE A 286 -35.45 4.04 -1.05
CA PHE A 286 -35.53 4.16 0.40
C PHE A 286 -36.36 5.37 0.84
N GLU A 287 -36.99 5.25 2.00
CA GLU A 287 -37.68 6.32 2.71
C GLU A 287 -36.96 6.54 4.04
N LEU A 288 -36.41 7.74 4.24
CA LEU A 288 -35.82 8.14 5.51
C LEU A 288 -36.83 9.02 6.25
N ILE A 289 -37.19 8.61 7.47
CA ILE A 289 -38.05 9.35 8.38
C ILE A 289 -37.17 9.84 9.56
N PRO A 290 -36.74 11.11 9.54
CA PRO A 290 -35.88 11.65 10.60
C PRO A 290 -36.64 11.79 11.92
N GLY A 291 -36.11 11.19 12.98
CA GLY A 291 -36.62 11.30 14.35
C GLY A 291 -35.91 12.39 15.18
N PRO A 292 -36.19 12.45 16.51
CA PRO A 292 -35.57 13.41 17.40
C PRO A 292 -34.05 13.18 17.55
N SER A 293 -33.28 14.27 17.64
CA SER A 293 -31.85 14.27 17.96
C SER A 293 -31.61 14.43 19.47
N SER A 294 -30.51 13.88 19.99
CA SER A 294 -30.11 13.97 21.40
C SER A 294 -29.71 15.37 21.88
N SER A 295 -29.68 16.37 20.99
CA SER A 295 -29.46 17.78 21.32
C SER A 295 -30.64 18.63 20.85
N ALA A 296 -31.30 19.30 21.80
CA ALA A 296 -32.46 20.17 21.52
C ALA A 296 -32.08 21.53 20.89
N LYS A 297 -30.79 21.91 20.90
CA LYS A 297 -30.32 23.27 20.53
C LYS A 297 -29.52 23.35 19.22
N SER A 298 -29.33 22.26 18.49
CA SER A 298 -28.56 22.27 17.24
C SER A 298 -29.20 21.36 16.18
N GLY A 299 -29.70 21.95 15.10
CA GLY A 299 -30.39 21.23 14.03
C GLY A 299 -29.47 20.29 13.25
N GLY A 300 -29.98 19.12 12.88
CA GLY A 300 -29.34 18.22 11.92
C GLY A 300 -29.66 18.61 10.48
N TYR A 301 -28.85 18.13 9.54
CA TYR A 301 -28.97 18.42 8.10
C TYR A 301 -29.36 17.17 7.31
N ILE A 302 -30.07 17.37 6.20
CA ILE A 302 -30.13 16.43 5.08
C ILE A 302 -29.38 17.10 3.94
N ALA A 303 -28.42 16.39 3.35
CA ALA A 303 -27.66 16.88 2.21
C ALA A 303 -27.81 15.95 1.00
N ILE A 304 -27.94 16.54 -0.18
CA ILE A 304 -28.04 15.83 -1.46
C ILE A 304 -26.87 16.33 -2.32
N ASP A 305 -26.00 15.43 -2.76
CA ASP A 305 -24.76 15.72 -3.51
C ASP A 305 -23.85 16.78 -2.84
N GLY A 306 -23.92 16.87 -1.51
CA GLY A 306 -23.17 17.83 -0.68
C GLY A 306 -23.86 19.17 -0.46
N GLU A 307 -25.03 19.39 -1.05
CA GLU A 307 -25.83 20.61 -0.90
C GLU A 307 -26.93 20.44 0.16
N VAL A 308 -27.24 21.51 0.91
CA VAL A 308 -28.26 21.47 1.97
C VAL A 308 -29.65 21.34 1.35
N ALA A 309 -30.32 20.20 1.58
CA ALA A 309 -31.68 19.96 1.11
C ALA A 309 -32.74 20.24 2.19
N ALA A 310 -32.41 19.99 3.47
CA ALA A 310 -33.29 20.34 4.60
C ALA A 310 -32.50 20.54 5.90
N ARG A 311 -33.03 21.41 6.78
CA ARG A 311 -32.42 21.75 8.09
C ARG A 311 -33.47 21.80 9.20
N ARG A 312 -33.13 21.28 10.38
CA ARG A 312 -34.02 21.32 11.56
C ARG A 312 -34.03 22.73 12.18
N HIS A 313 -35.22 23.35 12.27
CA HIS A 313 -35.51 24.71 12.78
C HIS A 313 -35.24 25.90 11.84
N ASP A 314 -35.36 25.74 10.52
CA ASP A 314 -35.31 26.90 9.60
C ASP A 314 -36.71 27.51 9.36
N PRO A 315 -36.92 28.82 9.58
CA PRO A 315 -38.16 29.51 9.22
C PRO A 315 -38.25 29.92 7.74
N SER A 316 -37.22 29.69 6.93
CA SER A 316 -37.20 30.06 5.50
C SER A 316 -38.19 29.24 4.67
N PRO A 317 -39.10 29.87 3.89
CA PRO A 317 -40.02 29.16 2.99
C PRO A 317 -39.32 28.50 1.79
N ALA A 318 -38.03 28.80 1.55
CA ALA A 318 -37.26 28.26 0.42
C ALA A 318 -36.63 26.87 0.70
N MET A 319 -36.46 26.47 1.97
CA MET A 319 -35.91 25.15 2.33
C MET A 319 -36.99 24.25 2.95
N SER A 320 -36.93 22.95 2.66
CA SER A 320 -37.93 21.97 3.11
C SER A 320 -37.90 21.82 4.64
N PRO A 321 -39.05 21.69 5.32
CA PRO A 321 -39.07 21.33 6.74
C PRO A 321 -38.37 19.98 6.90
N TYR A 322 -37.49 19.89 7.89
CA TYR A 322 -36.78 18.65 8.24
C TYR A 322 -37.80 17.52 8.51
N GLY A 323 -38.00 16.65 7.53
CA GLY A 323 -39.10 15.69 7.47
C GLY A 323 -38.80 14.50 6.56
N PRO A 324 -39.77 13.59 6.37
CA PRO A 324 -39.58 12.37 5.59
C PRO A 324 -39.18 12.67 4.15
N LEU A 325 -38.19 11.92 3.65
CA LEU A 325 -37.78 11.95 2.25
C LEU A 325 -37.83 10.53 1.66
N ARG A 326 -38.09 10.46 0.36
CA ARG A 326 -38.02 9.23 -0.44
C ARG A 326 -37.02 9.43 -1.56
N CYS A 327 -36.18 8.42 -1.77
CA CYS A 327 -35.26 8.35 -2.89
C CYS A 327 -35.62 7.13 -3.75
N ASP A 328 -35.81 7.34 -5.05
CA ASP A 328 -36.03 6.29 -6.04
C ASP A 328 -34.89 6.29 -7.07
N VAL A 329 -34.31 5.11 -7.33
CA VAL A 329 -33.19 4.97 -8.28
C VAL A 329 -33.72 4.65 -9.68
N HIS A 330 -33.33 5.46 -10.66
CA HIS A 330 -33.67 5.28 -12.08
C HIS A 330 -32.44 4.84 -12.85
N ARG A 331 -32.50 3.63 -13.40
CA ARG A 331 -31.34 2.96 -13.98
C ARG A 331 -30.89 3.61 -15.30
N ALA A 332 -29.59 3.86 -15.44
CA ALA A 332 -28.90 4.24 -16.68
C ALA A 332 -29.48 5.49 -17.40
N GLU A 333 -30.01 6.46 -16.65
CA GLU A 333 -30.60 7.68 -17.22
C GLU A 333 -29.60 8.82 -17.49
N VAL A 334 -28.33 8.66 -17.09
CA VAL A 334 -27.28 9.67 -17.26
C VAL A 334 -26.10 9.06 -17.98
N ARG A 335 -25.46 9.83 -18.88
CA ARG A 335 -24.19 9.44 -19.51
C ARG A 335 -23.07 10.34 -19.03
N VAL A 336 -21.98 9.73 -18.58
CA VAL A 336 -20.76 10.43 -18.17
C VAL A 336 -19.58 9.97 -19.01
N PHE A 337 -18.61 10.85 -19.27
CA PHE A 337 -17.34 10.41 -19.84
C PHE A 337 -16.58 9.57 -18.81
N ALA A 338 -16.10 8.41 -19.23
CA ALA A 338 -15.40 7.48 -18.37
C ALA A 338 -14.30 6.75 -19.16
N PRO A 339 -13.15 6.47 -18.52
CA PRO A 339 -12.10 5.63 -19.13
C PRO A 339 -12.61 4.20 -19.35
N THR A 340 -12.01 3.46 -20.29
CA THR A 340 -12.32 2.03 -20.49
C THR A 340 -11.90 1.26 -19.24
N PRO A 341 -12.75 0.40 -18.66
CA PRO A 341 -12.27 -0.53 -17.64
C PRO A 341 -11.20 -1.45 -18.25
N ALA A 342 -10.09 -1.63 -17.55
CA ALA A 342 -9.20 -2.75 -17.80
C ALA A 342 -10.04 -4.04 -17.68
N ILE A 343 -10.02 -4.87 -18.72
CA ILE A 343 -10.93 -6.01 -18.88
C ILE A 343 -10.86 -6.94 -17.66
N ASN A 344 -11.96 -7.04 -16.92
CA ASN A 344 -12.20 -8.07 -15.91
C ASN A 344 -12.93 -9.25 -16.58
N LEU A 345 -12.31 -10.42 -16.57
CA LEU A 345 -12.88 -11.70 -16.98
C LEU A 345 -13.90 -12.18 -15.93
N GLY A 346 -15.19 -12.03 -16.21
CA GLY A 346 -16.26 -12.67 -15.44
C GLY A 346 -17.47 -11.75 -15.18
N GLY A 347 -18.56 -11.94 -15.92
CA GLY A 347 -19.84 -11.24 -15.72
C GLY A 347 -20.40 -10.71 -17.03
N HIS A 348 -21.70 -10.93 -17.26
CA HIS A 348 -22.38 -10.66 -18.53
C HIS A 348 -22.12 -9.25 -19.09
N ALA A 349 -21.71 -9.21 -20.37
CA ALA A 349 -21.57 -7.99 -21.15
C ALA A 349 -22.91 -7.24 -21.22
N SER A 350 -22.99 -6.08 -20.57
CA SER A 350 -23.98 -5.06 -20.93
C SER A 350 -23.47 -4.30 -22.15
N ARG A 351 -24.41 -3.95 -23.04
CA ARG A 351 -24.19 -3.58 -24.45
C ARG A 351 -23.28 -2.35 -24.65
N SER A 352 -22.30 -2.53 -25.53
CA SER A 352 -21.58 -1.54 -26.36
C SER A 352 -21.95 -0.05 -26.19
N SER A 353 -20.98 0.80 -25.83
CA SER A 353 -21.04 2.24 -26.10
C SER A 353 -20.24 2.58 -27.37
N SER A 354 -20.90 3.23 -28.32
CA SER A 354 -20.33 3.68 -29.59
C SER A 354 -19.40 4.88 -29.37
N SER A 355 -18.17 4.84 -29.91
CA SER A 355 -17.32 6.01 -30.02
C SER A 355 -17.79 6.88 -31.19
N SER A 356 -18.65 7.86 -30.92
CA SER A 356 -18.91 8.95 -31.88
C SER A 356 -17.88 10.05 -31.67
N PRO A 357 -17.11 10.47 -32.69
CA PRO A 357 -16.18 11.58 -32.57
C PRO A 357 -16.94 12.86 -32.18
N LEU A 358 -16.39 13.62 -31.22
CA LEU A 358 -16.90 14.94 -30.83
C LEU A 358 -16.85 15.83 -32.09
N SER A 359 -18.02 16.27 -32.55
CA SER A 359 -18.21 16.95 -33.85
C SER A 359 -18.66 18.40 -33.70
N ARG A 360 -19.17 18.78 -32.51
CA ARG A 360 -19.62 20.11 -32.11
C ARG A 360 -18.81 20.61 -30.91
N SER A 361 -19.00 21.87 -30.53
CA SER A 361 -18.35 22.47 -29.36
C SER A 361 -18.80 21.79 -28.05
N LEU A 362 -17.95 21.85 -27.02
CA LEU A 362 -18.33 21.51 -25.65
C LEU A 362 -18.79 22.76 -24.90
N LEU A 363 -19.91 22.70 -24.20
CA LEU A 363 -20.27 23.72 -23.22
C LEU A 363 -19.46 23.45 -21.94
N VAL A 364 -18.58 24.36 -21.57
CA VAL A 364 -17.75 24.25 -20.36
C VAL A 364 -18.26 25.23 -19.31
N VAL A 365 -18.74 24.71 -18.18
CA VAL A 365 -19.15 25.52 -17.02
C VAL A 365 -18.08 25.44 -15.96
N ILE A 366 -17.45 26.59 -15.66
CA ILE A 366 -16.32 26.70 -14.75
C ILE A 366 -16.79 27.33 -13.45
N ALA A 367 -16.66 26.60 -12.35
CA ALA A 367 -16.92 27.17 -11.03
C ALA A 367 -15.88 28.26 -10.70
N ARG A 368 -16.34 29.48 -10.44
CA ARG A 368 -15.45 30.56 -10.01
C ARG A 368 -14.89 30.28 -8.62
N ALA A 369 -13.58 30.48 -8.48
CA ALA A 369 -12.96 30.56 -7.17
C ALA A 369 -13.51 31.80 -6.45
N ARG A 370 -14.27 31.63 -5.36
CA ARG A 370 -14.69 32.75 -4.52
C ARG A 370 -13.44 33.46 -4.00
N ALA A 371 -13.28 34.75 -4.34
CA ALA A 371 -12.19 35.57 -3.84
C ALA A 371 -12.24 35.63 -2.31
N GLN A 372 -11.08 35.49 -1.67
CA GLN A 372 -10.91 35.76 -0.25
C GLN A 372 -11.07 37.27 -0.02
N THR A 373 -12.26 37.72 0.38
CA THR A 373 -12.45 39.07 0.92
C THR A 373 -12.18 39.08 2.41
N GLU A 374 -11.24 39.92 2.82
CA GLU A 374 -11.06 40.39 4.18
C GLU A 374 -12.29 41.22 4.60
N GLY A 375 -12.79 40.98 5.81
CA GLY A 375 -13.65 41.90 6.54
C GLY A 375 -15.15 41.84 6.22
N GLU A 376 -15.91 41.15 7.08
CA GLU A 376 -17.20 41.65 7.57
C GLU A 376 -17.55 40.92 8.87
N ILE A 377 -17.26 41.59 9.99
CA ILE A 377 -17.81 41.26 11.30
C ILE A 377 -19.24 41.79 11.28
N MET A 378 -20.23 40.92 11.15
CA MET A 378 -21.59 41.28 11.52
C MET A 378 -21.73 41.19 13.04
N ALA A 379 -22.13 42.32 13.62
CA ALA A 379 -22.30 42.56 15.04
C ALA A 379 -23.36 41.66 15.67
N ASP A 380 -23.02 41.08 16.83
CA ASP A 380 -23.96 40.54 17.80
C ASP A 380 -24.55 41.72 18.63
N GLU A 381 -25.86 41.68 18.88
CA GLU A 381 -26.55 42.45 19.92
C GLU A 381 -27.60 41.54 20.61
N PRO A 382 -28.00 41.80 21.87
CA PRO A 382 -27.41 41.16 23.05
C PRO A 382 -28.35 40.15 23.76
N ILE A 383 -27.73 39.27 24.55
CA ILE A 383 -28.39 38.35 25.49
C ILE A 383 -28.63 39.05 26.84
N ALA A 384 -29.83 38.92 27.42
CA ALA A 384 -30.11 39.14 28.85
C ALA A 384 -30.63 37.81 29.43
N ASP A 385 -29.83 36.99 30.09
CA ASP A 385 -29.31 37.00 31.48
C ASP A 385 -30.33 36.56 32.54
N ALA A 386 -30.04 35.40 33.14
CA ALA A 386 -30.36 35.06 34.54
C ALA A 386 -29.63 33.76 34.94
N SER A 387 -28.46 33.95 35.55
CA SER A 387 -27.94 33.26 36.73
C SER A 387 -27.82 31.73 36.75
N ALA A 388 -26.59 31.31 36.42
CA ALA A 388 -25.69 30.46 37.21
C ALA A 388 -26.24 29.38 38.17
N GLU A 389 -25.90 28.13 37.87
CA GLU A 389 -25.23 27.22 38.80
C GLU A 389 -24.24 26.32 38.01
N THR A 390 -23.08 26.04 38.60
CA THR A 390 -21.88 25.40 38.04
C THR A 390 -21.79 23.95 38.53
N GLN A 391 -21.53 22.92 37.72
CA GLN A 391 -20.24 22.31 37.29
C GLN A 391 -20.60 21.05 36.42
N GLU A 392 -19.87 20.54 35.43
CA GLU A 392 -18.54 20.82 34.86
C GLU A 392 -18.48 20.37 33.39
N ALA A 393 -18.26 21.32 32.48
CA ALA A 393 -17.86 21.06 31.09
C ALA A 393 -16.35 20.77 31.02
N PRO A 394 -15.81 20.12 29.96
CA PRO A 394 -14.40 20.30 29.63
C PRO A 394 -14.18 21.80 29.45
N SER A 395 -13.49 22.40 30.42
CA SER A 395 -13.54 23.83 30.70
C SER A 395 -13.33 24.71 29.46
N LYS A 396 -13.86 25.94 29.46
CA LYS A 396 -13.38 27.03 28.59
C LYS A 396 -11.84 27.09 28.59
N LYS A 397 -11.19 26.67 29.69
CA LYS A 397 -9.74 26.48 29.79
C LYS A 397 -9.21 25.36 28.88
N ALA A 398 -9.89 24.24 28.66
CA ALA A 398 -9.45 23.13 27.79
C ALA A 398 -9.55 23.46 26.29
N LEU A 399 -10.64 24.10 25.84
CA LEU A 399 -10.79 24.59 24.46
C LEU A 399 -9.88 25.79 24.18
N LYS A 400 -9.76 26.73 25.13
CA LYS A 400 -8.79 27.82 25.06
C LYS A 400 -7.36 27.31 25.23
N LYS A 401 -7.11 26.18 25.91
CA LYS A 401 -5.80 25.49 26.01
C LYS A 401 -5.49 24.67 24.77
N ALA A 402 -6.46 24.12 24.05
CA ALA A 402 -6.26 23.40 22.79
C ALA A 402 -6.07 24.36 21.62
N ALA A 403 -6.88 25.43 21.53
CA ALA A 403 -6.67 26.53 20.60
C ALA A 403 -5.40 27.31 20.96
N ALA A 404 -5.14 27.61 22.24
CA ALA A 404 -3.85 28.15 22.64
C ALA A 404 -2.74 27.11 22.54
N ALA A 405 -2.96 25.79 22.50
CA ALA A 405 -1.89 24.80 22.27
C ALA A 405 -1.59 24.63 20.79
N ALA A 406 -2.58 24.76 19.91
CA ALA A 406 -2.42 24.75 18.46
C ALA A 406 -1.87 26.10 17.96
N GLU A 407 -2.34 27.21 18.51
CA GLU A 407 -1.77 28.54 18.30
C GLU A 407 -0.40 28.63 18.98
N LYS A 408 -0.18 28.06 20.17
CA LYS A 408 1.17 27.92 20.78
C LYS A 408 2.02 26.90 20.04
N ALA A 409 1.47 25.90 19.35
CA ALA A 409 2.24 24.96 18.54
C ALA A 409 2.61 25.58 17.20
N ARG A 410 1.71 26.34 16.57
CA ARG A 410 1.99 27.16 15.39
C ARG A 410 2.95 28.29 15.74
N LEU A 411 2.70 29.06 16.80
CA LEU A 411 3.64 30.07 17.31
C LEU A 411 4.91 29.43 17.87
N LYS A 412 4.93 28.18 18.35
CA LYS A 412 6.15 27.46 18.74
C LYS A 412 6.86 26.90 17.51
N ALA A 413 6.18 26.54 16.43
CA ALA A 413 6.76 26.09 15.17
C ALA A 413 7.26 27.28 14.33
N GLU A 414 6.53 28.38 14.30
CA GLU A 414 6.93 29.67 13.72
C GLU A 414 7.98 30.34 14.60
N ARG A 415 7.87 30.32 15.95
CA ARG A 415 8.99 30.72 16.80
C ARG A 415 10.12 29.71 16.74
N ALA A 416 9.92 28.41 16.52
CA ALA A 416 11.03 27.46 16.38
C ALA A 416 11.71 27.63 15.03
N ALA A 417 10.98 27.85 13.94
CA ALA A 417 11.51 28.14 12.62
C ALA A 417 12.10 29.56 12.55
N ALA A 418 11.52 30.54 13.23
CA ALA A 418 12.07 31.89 13.34
C ALA A 418 13.19 31.97 14.38
N LEU A 419 13.20 31.16 15.44
CA LEU A 419 14.32 31.00 16.38
C LEU A 419 15.38 30.09 15.76
N GLU A 420 15.07 29.15 14.88
CA GLU A 420 16.05 28.42 14.05
C GLU A 420 16.61 29.35 13.00
N ALA A 421 15.81 30.14 12.31
CA ALA A 421 16.31 31.12 11.35
C ALA A 421 17.05 32.27 12.05
N LYS A 422 16.62 32.69 13.25
CA LYS A 422 17.28 33.72 14.06
C LYS A 422 18.44 33.16 14.87
N MET A 423 18.46 31.89 15.28
CA MET A 423 19.63 31.20 15.86
C MET A 423 20.58 30.76 14.77
N ALA A 424 20.13 30.46 13.55
CA ALA A 424 20.98 30.26 12.38
C ALA A 424 21.56 31.60 11.93
N ALA A 425 20.81 32.70 12.01
CA ALA A 425 21.31 34.04 11.74
C ALA A 425 22.17 34.63 12.88
N LEU A 426 21.85 34.35 14.16
CA LEU A 426 22.66 34.74 15.33
C LEU A 426 23.86 33.80 15.52
N SER A 427 23.75 32.52 15.16
CA SER A 427 24.89 31.61 15.03
C SER A 427 25.72 32.06 13.86
N ALA A 428 25.17 32.31 12.67
CA ALA A 428 25.94 32.86 11.56
C ALA A 428 26.59 34.22 11.88
N ALA A 429 25.94 35.08 12.68
CA ALA A 429 26.51 36.36 13.10
C ALA A 429 27.50 36.25 14.28
N ALA A 430 27.38 35.26 15.16
CA ALA A 430 28.36 34.97 16.22
C ALA A 430 29.50 34.03 15.75
N ASP A 431 29.26 33.27 14.68
CA ASP A 431 30.18 32.34 14.00
C ASP A 431 31.01 33.06 12.93
N ALA A 432 30.57 34.23 12.44
CA ALA A 432 31.36 35.05 11.50
C ALA A 432 32.66 35.59 12.15
N GLU A 433 32.74 35.58 13.49
CA GLU A 433 33.95 35.88 14.26
C GLU A 433 34.66 34.63 14.82
N ASP A 434 34.19 33.42 14.50
CA ASP A 434 34.85 32.17 14.93
C ASP A 434 36.09 31.90 14.05
N PRO A 435 37.32 31.88 14.60
CA PRO A 435 38.54 31.69 13.81
C PRO A 435 38.61 30.30 13.14
N LEU A 436 37.78 29.34 13.54
CA LEU A 436 37.75 27.98 13.00
C LEU A 436 36.54 27.71 12.09
N LYS A 437 35.85 28.76 11.61
CA LYS A 437 34.63 28.60 10.82
C LYS A 437 34.80 27.74 9.57
N ASP A 438 35.93 27.83 8.87
CA ASP A 438 36.20 27.02 7.67
C ASP A 438 36.39 25.52 7.97
N LYS A 439 36.50 25.14 9.25
CA LYS A 439 36.66 23.74 9.70
C LYS A 439 35.33 23.05 10.00
N TYR A 440 34.21 23.76 9.97
CA TYR A 440 32.90 23.15 10.14
C TYR A 440 31.77 23.88 9.42
N GLY A 441 30.77 23.12 9.00
CA GLY A 441 29.59 23.69 8.35
C GLY A 441 28.99 22.75 7.32
N ASP A 442 28.10 23.30 6.51
CA ASP A 442 27.57 22.60 5.35
C ASP A 442 28.58 22.70 4.21
N ALA A 443 28.98 21.55 3.65
CA ALA A 443 29.77 21.52 2.44
C ALA A 443 28.92 21.93 1.24
N GLU A 444 29.58 22.40 0.18
CA GLU A 444 28.93 22.53 -1.11
C GLU A 444 28.39 21.19 -1.60
N MET A 445 27.24 21.24 -2.27
CA MET A 445 26.63 20.06 -2.86
C MET A 445 27.62 19.38 -3.82
N VAL A 446 27.88 18.09 -3.58
CA VAL A 446 28.77 17.29 -4.42
C VAL A 446 28.11 17.07 -5.79
N GLN A 447 28.56 17.81 -6.80
CA GLN A 447 28.17 17.68 -8.21
C GLN A 447 29.39 17.41 -9.10
N SER A 448 30.39 16.70 -8.57
CA SER A 448 31.64 16.35 -9.28
C SER A 448 32.48 17.54 -9.74
N GLN A 449 32.44 18.66 -9.01
CA GLN A 449 33.17 19.89 -9.35
C GLN A 449 34.68 19.76 -9.14
N THR A 450 35.13 18.89 -8.23
CA THR A 450 36.55 18.74 -7.89
C THR A 450 36.98 17.28 -7.78
N LYS A 451 38.22 16.99 -8.21
CA LYS A 451 38.91 15.71 -7.99
C LYS A 451 40.09 15.95 -7.07
N SER A 452 39.83 15.90 -5.76
CA SER A 452 40.80 16.33 -4.74
C SER A 452 41.99 15.38 -4.48
N GLY A 453 41.96 14.13 -4.96
CA GLY A 453 43.00 13.13 -4.66
C GLY A 453 43.11 12.72 -3.18
N ARG A 454 42.20 13.19 -2.32
CA ARG A 454 42.17 12.86 -0.89
C ARG A 454 41.99 11.35 -0.69
N ARG A 455 42.73 10.79 0.26
CA ARG A 455 42.62 9.38 0.66
C ARG A 455 41.52 9.23 1.70
N TRP A 456 40.53 8.38 1.40
CA TRP A 456 39.42 8.07 2.30
C TRP A 456 39.70 6.75 3.02
N THR A 457 39.39 6.71 4.30
CA THR A 457 39.50 5.50 5.14
C THR A 457 38.10 5.02 5.51
N ARG A 458 37.87 3.70 5.48
CA ARG A 458 36.59 3.13 5.89
C ARG A 458 36.55 3.04 7.41
N VAL A 459 35.37 3.17 8.01
CA VAL A 459 35.22 3.06 9.47
C VAL A 459 35.61 1.66 9.96
N GLU A 460 35.39 0.62 9.14
CA GLU A 460 35.77 -0.75 9.50
C GLU A 460 37.28 -1.01 9.54
N ASP A 461 38.08 -0.16 8.87
CA ASP A 461 39.54 -0.31 8.78
C ASP A 461 40.27 0.47 9.90
N LEU A 462 39.53 1.24 10.72
CA LEU A 462 40.10 1.99 11.84
C LEU A 462 40.44 1.04 12.97
N SER A 463 41.70 1.02 13.39
CA SER A 463 42.21 0.17 14.46
C SER A 463 43.42 0.82 15.12
N GLY A 464 43.90 0.25 16.23
CA GLY A 464 45.11 0.73 16.91
C GLY A 464 46.38 0.75 16.05
N THR A 465 46.40 0.13 14.86
CA THR A 465 47.52 0.21 13.90
C THR A 465 47.67 1.59 13.27
N LEU A 466 46.59 2.38 13.23
CA LEU A 466 46.56 3.75 12.69
C LEU A 466 46.68 4.81 13.79
N ALA A 467 47.08 4.42 15.01
CA ALA A 467 47.23 5.36 16.12
C ALA A 467 48.13 6.54 15.74
N ASP A 468 47.72 7.74 16.14
CA ASP A 468 48.37 9.03 15.84
C ASP A 468 48.37 9.42 14.34
N GLU A 469 47.80 8.61 13.44
CA GLU A 469 47.61 8.99 12.05
C GLU A 469 46.37 9.88 11.86
N GLU A 470 46.45 10.81 10.90
CA GLU A 470 45.30 11.61 10.47
C GLU A 470 44.51 10.88 9.37
N VAL A 471 43.22 10.73 9.58
CA VAL A 471 42.31 10.06 8.66
C VAL A 471 41.21 11.00 8.17
N LEU A 472 40.69 10.71 6.97
CA LEU A 472 39.48 11.30 6.43
C LEU A 472 38.44 10.21 6.22
N VAL A 473 37.28 10.36 6.85
CA VAL A 473 36.21 9.37 6.90
C VAL A 473 34.89 10.02 6.54
N ARG A 474 34.08 9.34 5.71
CA ARG A 474 32.69 9.72 5.44
C ARG A 474 31.74 8.74 6.11
N GLY A 475 30.84 9.24 6.95
CA GLY A 475 29.88 8.40 7.67
C GLY A 475 28.58 9.13 7.98
N ARG A 476 27.64 8.40 8.57
CA ARG A 476 26.38 8.94 9.09
C ARG A 476 26.52 9.22 10.57
N VAL A 477 26.00 10.36 10.99
CA VAL A 477 25.81 10.70 12.40
C VAL A 477 24.76 9.74 12.98
N HIS A 478 25.19 8.71 13.70
CA HIS A 478 24.29 7.74 14.32
C HIS A 478 23.72 8.29 15.64
N ASN A 479 24.58 8.93 16.43
CA ASN A 479 24.20 9.60 17.67
C ASN A 479 25.15 10.77 17.94
N VAL A 480 24.67 11.81 18.63
CA VAL A 480 25.48 12.95 19.09
C VAL A 480 25.13 13.25 20.54
N ARG A 481 26.14 13.46 21.38
CA ARG A 481 25.97 13.87 22.78
C ARG A 481 26.89 15.05 23.08
N GLY A 482 26.32 16.19 23.45
CA GLY A 482 27.05 17.37 23.88
C GLY A 482 27.10 17.51 25.40
N LYS A 483 28.24 17.95 25.95
CA LYS A 483 28.40 18.30 27.36
C LYS A 483 29.33 19.51 27.51
N GLY A 484 28.74 20.70 27.61
CA GLY A 484 29.47 21.95 27.83
C GLY A 484 30.49 22.25 26.73
N LYS A 485 31.78 22.08 27.04
CA LYS A 485 32.91 22.29 26.13
C LYS A 485 33.33 21.03 25.34
N SER A 486 32.47 20.02 25.28
CA SER A 486 32.77 18.76 24.60
C SER A 486 31.57 18.19 23.85
N ALA A 487 31.82 17.43 22.80
CA ALA A 487 30.82 16.63 22.10
C ALA A 487 31.39 15.27 21.67
N PHE A 488 30.52 14.28 21.62
CA PHE A 488 30.80 12.91 21.21
C PHE A 488 29.84 12.53 20.10
N ILE A 489 30.37 12.09 18.96
CA ILE A 489 29.58 11.59 17.83
C ILE A 489 29.85 10.09 17.70
N VAL A 490 28.81 9.29 17.53
CA VAL A 490 28.95 7.93 16.99
C VAL A 490 28.80 8.04 15.49
N LEU A 491 29.90 7.86 14.75
CA LEU A 491 29.91 7.88 13.30
C LEU A 491 29.75 6.46 12.77
N ARG A 492 28.72 6.22 11.96
CA ARG A 492 28.41 4.91 11.38
C ARG A 492 28.69 4.88 9.88
N GLN A 493 29.34 3.82 9.42
CA GLN A 493 29.43 3.48 8.00
C GLN A 493 29.06 2.00 7.83
N GLN A 494 27.89 1.74 7.23
CA GLN A 494 27.30 0.40 7.15
C GLN A 494 27.12 -0.23 8.54
N THR A 495 27.73 -1.40 8.78
CA THR A 495 27.71 -2.13 10.06
C THR A 495 28.76 -1.63 11.06
N ALA A 496 29.73 -0.82 10.63
CA ALA A 496 30.81 -0.35 11.49
C ALA A 496 30.49 1.02 12.10
N THR A 497 30.91 1.22 13.36
CA THR A 497 30.79 2.47 14.12
C THR A 497 32.09 2.81 14.83
N VAL A 498 32.40 4.10 14.88
CA VAL A 498 33.54 4.66 15.63
C VAL A 498 33.10 5.92 16.38
N GLN A 499 33.70 6.17 17.53
CA GLN A 499 33.47 7.40 18.28
C GLN A 499 34.35 8.53 17.71
N VAL A 500 33.78 9.72 17.59
CA VAL A 500 34.49 10.97 17.28
C VAL A 500 34.34 11.89 18.46
N VAL A 501 35.46 12.39 18.97
CA VAL A 501 35.53 13.26 20.15
C VAL A 501 35.95 14.67 19.77
N LEU A 502 35.30 15.64 20.41
CA LEU A 502 35.55 17.06 20.23
C LEU A 502 35.70 17.70 21.61
N PHE A 503 36.86 18.30 21.89
CA PHE A 503 37.11 19.06 23.12
C PHE A 503 37.58 20.47 22.75
N VAL A 504 36.91 21.50 23.27
CA VAL A 504 37.28 22.89 22.97
C VAL A 504 38.70 23.19 23.46
N ASP A 505 39.57 23.51 22.51
CA ASP A 505 40.95 23.95 22.72
C ASP A 505 41.24 25.32 22.06
N ASP A 506 40.26 25.86 21.31
CA ASP A 506 40.34 27.10 20.53
C ASP A 506 41.47 27.09 19.46
N VAL A 507 42.01 25.90 19.12
CA VAL A 507 43.04 25.68 18.07
C VAL A 507 42.50 24.78 16.97
N HIS A 508 41.82 23.71 17.34
CA HIS A 508 41.25 22.72 16.43
C HIS A 508 39.74 22.59 16.58
N VAL A 509 39.22 22.88 17.77
CA VAL A 509 37.79 22.83 18.08
C VAL A 509 37.38 24.09 18.83
N SER A 510 36.43 24.83 18.27
CA SER A 510 35.82 26.01 18.91
C SER A 510 34.51 25.65 19.62
N LYS A 511 34.03 26.55 20.49
CA LYS A 511 32.68 26.44 21.08
C LYS A 511 31.58 26.47 20.01
N GLY A 512 31.78 27.24 18.93
CA GLY A 512 30.86 27.33 17.79
C GLY A 512 30.71 25.98 17.08
N MET A 513 31.84 25.32 16.81
CA MET A 513 31.87 23.98 16.22
C MET A 513 31.11 22.95 17.09
N VAL A 514 31.38 22.90 18.40
CA VAL A 514 30.68 21.97 19.32
C VAL A 514 29.17 22.20 19.29
N LYS A 515 28.73 23.46 19.33
CA LYS A 515 27.31 23.82 19.27
C LYS A 515 26.67 23.40 17.94
N TRP A 516 27.34 23.64 16.82
CA TRP A 516 26.86 23.26 15.49
C TRP A 516 26.76 21.73 15.34
N VAL A 517 27.78 20.99 15.78
CA VAL A 517 27.77 19.51 15.76
C VAL A 517 26.61 18.95 16.58
N CYS A 518 26.36 19.50 17.77
CA CYS A 518 25.24 19.08 18.62
C CYS A 518 23.86 19.36 18.01
N SER A 519 23.78 20.22 16.98
CA SER A 519 22.55 20.51 16.25
C SER A 519 22.32 19.60 15.04
N LEU A 520 23.30 18.77 14.66
CA LEU A 520 23.15 17.89 13.51
C LEU A 520 22.08 16.82 13.77
N PRO A 521 21.06 16.70 12.90
CA PRO A 521 20.11 15.61 13.00
C PRO A 521 20.79 14.26 12.81
N ARG A 522 20.28 13.22 13.47
CA ARG A 522 20.70 11.83 13.22
C ARG A 522 20.50 11.47 11.75
N GLU A 523 21.29 10.52 11.27
CA GLU A 523 21.38 10.06 9.88
C GLU A 523 22.02 11.03 8.86
N THR A 524 22.37 12.25 9.29
CA THR A 524 23.13 13.22 8.49
C THR A 524 24.47 12.63 8.05
N VAL A 525 24.82 12.80 6.77
CA VAL A 525 26.11 12.36 6.22
C VAL A 525 27.14 13.46 6.44
N VAL A 526 28.26 13.12 7.07
CA VAL A 526 29.36 14.04 7.35
C VAL A 526 30.69 13.49 6.85
N ASP A 527 31.56 14.40 6.44
CA ASP A 527 33.00 14.16 6.29
C ASP A 527 33.69 14.58 7.58
N VAL A 528 34.49 13.67 8.13
CA VAL A 528 35.23 13.85 9.37
C VAL A 528 36.71 13.67 9.07
N ARG A 529 37.51 14.69 9.36
CA ARG A 529 38.97 14.62 9.37
C ARG A 529 39.44 14.74 10.82
N GLY A 530 40.30 13.82 11.23
CA GLY A 530 40.78 13.77 12.61
C GLY A 530 41.93 12.80 12.81
N VAL A 531 42.50 12.81 14.01
CA VAL A 531 43.62 11.94 14.40
C VAL A 531 43.07 10.75 15.18
N ILE A 532 43.55 9.54 14.88
CA ILE A 532 43.19 8.34 15.63
C ILE A 532 43.90 8.32 16.97
N VAL A 533 43.14 8.16 18.05
CA VAL A 533 43.66 8.09 19.42
C VAL A 533 43.04 6.90 20.16
N ARG A 534 43.68 6.47 21.26
CA ARG A 534 43.10 5.47 22.15
C ARG A 534 42.12 6.13 23.12
N PRO A 535 40.93 5.56 23.36
CA PRO A 535 39.98 6.12 24.30
C PRO A 535 40.55 6.13 25.73
N GLU A 536 40.41 7.25 26.44
CA GLU A 536 40.84 7.35 27.84
C GLU A 536 40.08 6.40 28.78
N SER A 537 38.85 6.02 28.40
CA SER A 537 38.00 5.08 29.14
C SER A 537 38.37 3.61 28.92
N GLY A 538 39.40 3.31 28.11
CA GLY A 538 39.72 1.94 27.67
C GLY A 538 38.98 1.60 26.39
N GLU A 539 37.80 0.97 26.51
CA GLU A 539 36.98 0.55 25.35
C GLU A 539 35.70 1.38 25.22
N VAL A 540 35.30 1.69 23.98
CA VAL A 540 34.02 2.34 23.67
C VAL A 540 32.97 1.28 23.31
N GLU A 541 32.27 0.78 24.33
CA GLU A 541 31.31 -0.34 24.19
C GLU A 541 30.16 -0.09 23.19
N SER A 542 29.81 1.17 22.94
CA SER A 542 28.75 1.52 21.98
C SER A 542 29.19 1.49 20.51
N CYS A 543 30.47 1.24 20.24
CA CYS A 543 31.07 1.27 18.90
C CYS A 543 31.63 -0.11 18.51
N THR A 544 31.72 -0.39 17.20
CA THR A 544 32.40 -1.60 16.73
C THR A 544 33.91 -1.45 16.80
N GLN A 545 34.42 -0.24 16.51
CA GLN A 545 35.81 0.13 16.76
C GLN A 545 35.92 0.59 18.21
N LYS A 546 36.26 -0.35 19.09
CA LYS A 546 36.25 -0.15 20.55
C LYS A 546 37.57 0.40 21.08
N ASP A 547 38.68 0.04 20.44
CA ASP A 547 40.05 0.33 20.86
C ASP A 547 40.56 1.70 20.38
N VAL A 548 39.79 2.37 19.52
CA VAL A 548 40.13 3.66 18.92
C VAL A 548 38.96 4.64 18.88
N GLU A 549 39.29 5.93 18.92
CA GLU A 549 38.37 7.03 18.62
C GLU A 549 39.06 8.09 17.73
N ILE A 550 38.27 8.95 17.10
CA ILE A 550 38.78 10.02 16.24
C ILE A 550 38.76 11.33 17.02
N SER A 551 39.92 11.91 17.31
CA SER A 551 40.05 13.28 17.80
C SER A 551 39.86 14.26 16.65
N LEU A 552 38.77 15.03 16.68
CA LEU A 552 38.33 15.82 15.53
C LEU A 552 39.26 16.99 15.19
N ARG A 553 39.50 17.20 13.89
CA ARG A 553 40.11 18.42 13.34
C ARG A 553 39.18 19.23 12.45
N GLU A 554 38.31 18.58 11.68
CA GLU A 554 37.44 19.22 10.70
C GLU A 554 36.21 18.34 10.43
N ILE A 555 35.02 18.93 10.34
CA ILE A 555 33.76 18.21 10.10
C ILE A 555 32.82 18.98 9.19
N HIS A 556 32.42 18.38 8.07
CA HIS A 556 31.50 19.03 7.14
C HIS A 556 30.26 18.17 6.86
N CYS A 557 29.10 18.79 6.89
CA CYS A 557 27.83 18.17 6.53
C CYS A 557 27.71 18.10 5.01
N ILE A 558 27.62 16.88 4.47
CA ILE A 558 27.53 16.60 3.04
C ILE A 558 26.08 16.47 2.60
N SER A 559 25.26 15.85 3.45
CA SER A 559 23.83 15.66 3.20
C SER A 559 23.11 15.64 4.53
N ARG A 560 22.42 16.75 4.81
CA ARG A 560 21.64 16.95 6.03
C ARG A 560 20.40 16.07 6.02
N SER A 561 20.16 15.36 7.11
CA SER A 561 18.91 14.61 7.31
C SER A 561 17.78 15.55 7.73
N VAL A 562 16.54 15.09 7.59
CA VAL A 562 15.38 15.70 8.28
C VAL A 562 15.62 15.76 9.79
N PRO A 563 14.91 16.64 10.53
CA PRO A 563 14.96 16.66 11.99
C PRO A 563 14.79 15.26 12.59
N THR A 564 15.48 15.00 13.71
CA THR A 564 15.55 13.63 14.26
C THR A 564 14.18 13.13 14.72
N GLU A 565 13.34 14.05 15.19
CA GLU A 565 11.96 13.84 15.59
C GLU A 565 11.01 13.51 14.43
N ASP A 566 11.39 13.85 13.19
CA ASP A 566 10.61 13.58 11.98
C ASP A 566 11.02 12.27 11.30
N LEU A 567 12.06 11.58 11.82
CA LEU A 567 12.39 10.25 11.36
C LEU A 567 11.27 9.27 11.75
N PRO A 568 10.85 8.36 10.84
CA PRO A 568 9.76 7.42 11.11
C PRO A 568 10.09 6.47 12.27
N PHE A 569 11.39 6.18 12.47
CA PHE A 569 11.93 5.48 13.63
C PHE A 569 13.45 5.71 13.71
N LEU A 570 14.02 5.44 14.88
CA LEU A 570 15.47 5.45 15.06
C LEU A 570 16.07 4.11 14.66
N ILE A 571 17.28 4.14 14.09
CA ILE A 571 18.03 2.92 13.75
C ILE A 571 18.24 2.05 14.99
N GLU A 572 18.52 2.66 16.14
CA GLU A 572 18.73 1.94 17.40
C GLU A 572 17.50 1.11 17.77
N ASP A 573 16.30 1.71 17.71
CA ASP A 573 15.04 1.03 18.03
C ASP A 573 14.72 -0.11 17.05
N ALA A 574 14.99 0.10 15.76
CA ALA A 574 14.82 -0.95 14.74
C ALA A 574 15.88 -2.06 14.79
N SER A 575 17.00 -1.84 15.50
CA SER A 575 18.11 -2.79 15.64
C SER A 575 18.06 -3.60 16.94
N ARG A 576 17.14 -3.29 17.87
CA ARG A 576 17.03 -4.04 19.14
C ARG A 576 16.58 -5.49 18.90
N PRO A 577 17.14 -6.46 19.63
CA PRO A 577 16.64 -7.83 19.63
C PRO A 577 15.30 -7.92 20.36
N GLU A 578 14.51 -8.94 20.03
CA GLU A 578 13.17 -9.11 20.62
C GLU A 578 13.22 -9.32 22.15
N THR A 579 14.28 -10.00 22.62
CA THR A 579 14.57 -10.26 24.05
C THR A 579 14.79 -8.98 24.84
N ALA A 580 15.22 -7.87 24.22
CA ALA A 580 15.39 -6.59 24.91
C ALA A 580 14.05 -5.98 25.39
N PHE A 581 12.93 -6.43 24.84
CA PHE A 581 11.59 -5.99 25.24
C PHE A 581 10.94 -6.90 26.30
N GLU A 582 11.58 -8.00 26.69
CA GLU A 582 11.11 -8.86 27.77
C GLU A 582 11.36 -8.24 29.16
N ASN A 583 12.33 -7.32 29.25
CA ASN A 583 12.59 -6.56 30.46
C ASN A 583 11.55 -5.43 30.62
N GLU A 584 10.55 -5.65 31.48
CA GLU A 584 9.47 -4.69 31.75
C GLU A 584 9.96 -3.35 32.33
N GLU A 585 11.16 -3.28 32.91
CA GLU A 585 11.75 -2.04 33.42
C GLU A 585 12.27 -1.11 32.30
N ALA A 586 12.53 -1.66 31.12
CA ALA A 586 13.11 -0.92 30.00
C ALA A 586 12.02 -0.31 29.10
N GLN A 587 11.92 1.02 29.09
CA GLN A 587 10.96 1.75 28.25
C GLN A 587 11.44 1.91 26.79
N TYR A 588 11.55 0.81 26.05
CA TYR A 588 11.95 0.84 24.64
C TYR A 588 10.75 0.92 23.68
N VAL A 589 10.96 1.57 22.54
CA VAL A 589 9.97 1.65 21.45
C VAL A 589 10.16 0.47 20.51
N ARG A 590 9.09 -0.30 20.25
CA ARG A 590 9.09 -1.39 19.28
C ARG A 590 8.64 -0.90 17.90
N VAL A 591 9.47 -1.09 16.88
CA VAL A 591 9.14 -0.73 15.49
C VAL A 591 8.47 -1.91 14.80
N GLY A 592 7.21 -1.73 14.38
CA GLY A 592 6.44 -2.77 13.69
C GLY A 592 6.97 -3.09 12.29
N GLN A 593 6.76 -4.32 11.82
CA GLN A 593 7.26 -4.77 10.51
C GLN A 593 6.74 -3.91 9.35
N ASP A 594 5.45 -3.57 9.33
CA ASP A 594 4.91 -2.72 8.26
C ASP A 594 5.55 -1.33 8.25
N THR A 595 5.72 -0.68 9.41
CA THR A 595 6.41 0.62 9.50
C THR A 595 7.85 0.54 8.99
N ARG A 596 8.56 -0.57 9.26
CA ARG A 596 9.90 -0.82 8.73
C ARG A 596 9.87 -0.97 7.20
N LEU A 597 8.91 -1.73 6.68
CA LEU A 597 8.78 -1.99 5.25
C LEU A 597 8.22 -0.81 4.46
N ASP A 598 7.45 0.09 5.06
CA ASP A 598 6.96 1.35 4.45
C ASP A 598 8.04 2.45 4.45
N ASN A 599 9.13 2.22 5.18
CA ASN A 599 10.30 3.10 5.24
C ASN A 599 11.57 2.29 4.97
N ARG A 600 11.49 1.36 4.00
CA ARG A 600 12.47 0.29 3.82
C ARG A 600 13.89 0.79 3.63
N VAL A 601 14.08 1.94 2.97
CA VAL A 601 15.39 2.56 2.77
C VAL A 601 16.10 2.91 4.10
N LEU A 602 15.34 3.30 5.13
CA LEU A 602 15.90 3.56 6.47
C LEU A 602 16.18 2.24 7.20
N ASP A 603 15.26 1.28 7.11
CA ASP A 603 15.39 -0.04 7.74
C ASP A 603 16.61 -0.83 7.23
N LEU A 604 16.90 -0.73 5.92
CA LEU A 604 18.07 -1.34 5.28
C LEU A 604 19.42 -0.82 5.83
N ARG A 605 19.41 0.28 6.61
CA ARG A 605 20.61 0.81 7.28
C ARG A 605 20.88 0.14 8.63
N THR A 606 19.93 -0.61 9.19
CA THR A 606 20.16 -1.37 10.42
C THR A 606 21.27 -2.41 10.18
N PRO A 607 22.16 -2.68 11.15
CA PRO A 607 23.27 -3.60 10.95
C PRO A 607 22.82 -5.00 10.50
N ALA A 608 21.74 -5.52 11.09
CA ALA A 608 21.21 -6.84 10.73
C ALA A 608 20.69 -6.90 9.28
N ASN A 609 19.86 -5.94 8.83
CA ASN A 609 19.42 -5.94 7.44
C ASN A 609 20.60 -5.80 6.47
N ASN A 610 21.57 -4.92 6.77
CA ASN A 610 22.76 -4.77 5.94
C ASN A 610 23.52 -6.10 5.78
N ALA A 611 23.70 -6.82 6.89
CA ALA A 611 24.35 -8.13 6.91
C ALA A 611 23.51 -9.22 6.19
N ILE A 612 22.19 -9.26 6.40
CA ILE A 612 21.27 -10.19 5.72
C ILE A 612 21.43 -10.10 4.20
N PHE A 613 21.46 -8.88 3.64
CA PHE A 613 21.57 -8.72 2.18
C PHE A 613 22.97 -9.01 1.63
N LYS A 614 24.03 -8.87 2.43
CA LYS A 614 25.37 -9.38 2.08
C LYS A 614 25.38 -10.91 2.03
N ILE A 615 24.75 -11.57 3.01
CA ILE A 615 24.62 -13.03 3.07
C ILE A 615 23.78 -13.54 1.90
N GLN A 616 22.66 -12.88 1.58
CA GLN A 616 21.85 -13.21 0.40
C GLN A 616 22.66 -13.09 -0.90
N SER A 617 23.48 -12.03 -1.05
CA SER A 617 24.40 -11.91 -2.18
C SER A 617 25.43 -13.05 -2.20
N GLY A 618 25.89 -13.50 -1.02
CA GLY A 618 26.73 -14.68 -0.86
C GLY A 618 26.07 -15.97 -1.34
N VAL A 619 24.79 -16.20 -1.02
CA VAL A 619 24.00 -17.36 -1.50
C VAL A 619 24.01 -17.41 -3.04
N GLY A 620 23.66 -16.31 -3.71
CA GLY A 620 23.65 -16.25 -5.18
C GLY A 620 25.03 -16.42 -5.80
N THR A 621 26.07 -15.87 -5.16
CA THR A 621 27.47 -16.01 -5.62
C THR A 621 27.95 -17.45 -5.52
N LEU A 622 27.72 -18.11 -4.37
CA LEU A 622 28.17 -19.47 -4.12
C LEU A 622 27.40 -20.49 -4.97
N PHE A 623 26.10 -20.26 -5.20
CA PHE A 623 25.30 -21.03 -6.17
C PHE A 623 25.93 -20.98 -7.56
N ARG A 624 26.23 -19.78 -8.05
CA ARG A 624 26.88 -19.57 -9.35
C ARG A 624 28.26 -20.22 -9.43
N GLU A 625 29.11 -19.99 -8.42
CA GLU A 625 30.47 -20.58 -8.36
C GLU A 625 30.43 -22.12 -8.36
N ALA A 626 29.48 -22.73 -7.66
CA ALA A 626 29.37 -24.19 -7.58
C ALA A 626 28.96 -24.82 -8.92
N LEU A 627 28.06 -24.20 -9.67
CA LEU A 627 27.60 -24.70 -10.96
C LEU A 627 28.59 -24.43 -12.09
N LEU A 628 29.21 -23.24 -12.12
CA LEU A 628 30.25 -22.91 -13.11
C LEU A 628 31.46 -23.86 -13.00
N ARG A 629 31.85 -24.26 -11.78
CA ARG A 629 32.92 -25.25 -11.57
C ARG A 629 32.60 -26.62 -12.17
N ARG A 630 31.33 -26.91 -12.43
CA ARG A 630 30.85 -28.14 -13.08
C ARG A 630 30.45 -27.93 -14.54
N ASN A 631 30.96 -26.87 -15.18
CA ASN A 631 30.69 -26.51 -16.57
C ASN A 631 29.21 -26.24 -16.91
N PHE A 632 28.39 -25.86 -15.93
CA PHE A 632 27.05 -25.36 -16.24
C PHE A 632 27.14 -24.00 -16.93
N THR A 633 26.19 -23.74 -17.82
CA THR A 633 26.07 -22.46 -18.54
C THR A 633 24.97 -21.59 -17.93
N GLU A 634 25.28 -20.34 -17.59
CA GLU A 634 24.26 -19.37 -17.18
C GLU A 634 23.38 -19.00 -18.39
N ILE A 635 22.06 -19.10 -18.23
CA ILE A 635 21.08 -18.73 -19.26
C ILE A 635 20.18 -17.59 -18.77
N HIS A 636 19.58 -16.86 -19.72
CA HIS A 636 18.62 -15.79 -19.44
C HIS A 636 17.36 -16.01 -20.26
N THR A 637 16.28 -16.40 -19.58
CA THR A 637 15.04 -16.80 -20.24
C THR A 637 14.00 -15.67 -20.19
N PRO A 638 13.11 -15.57 -21.19
CA PRO A 638 12.09 -14.53 -21.19
C PRO A 638 11.13 -14.71 -20.03
N LYS A 639 10.76 -13.60 -19.38
CA LYS A 639 9.77 -13.59 -18.28
C LYS A 639 8.37 -13.23 -18.75
N LEU A 640 8.23 -12.78 -20.00
CA LEU A 640 6.96 -12.53 -20.67
C LEU A 640 6.66 -13.71 -21.59
N ILE A 641 5.56 -14.41 -21.32
CA ILE A 641 5.16 -15.63 -22.03
C ILE A 641 3.71 -15.56 -22.50
N ALA A 642 3.39 -16.22 -23.61
CA ALA A 642 2.06 -16.18 -24.22
C ALA A 642 0.98 -17.00 -23.45
N GLY A 643 1.40 -17.91 -22.56
CA GLY A 643 0.53 -18.78 -21.78
C GLY A 643 1.20 -19.27 -20.50
N ALA A 644 0.44 -19.90 -19.60
CA ALA A 644 0.98 -20.33 -18.30
C ALA A 644 2.04 -21.45 -18.45
N SER A 645 3.15 -21.35 -17.71
CA SER A 645 4.28 -22.27 -17.81
C SER A 645 4.07 -23.61 -17.11
N GLU A 646 3.18 -23.70 -16.12
CA GLU A 646 3.05 -24.91 -15.27
C GLU A 646 1.64 -25.51 -15.21
N GLY A 647 0.62 -24.86 -15.80
CA GLY A 647 -0.78 -25.27 -15.68
C GLY A 647 -1.33 -25.13 -14.26
N GLY A 648 -2.62 -24.82 -14.10
CA GLY A 648 -3.30 -24.83 -12.79
C GLY A 648 -3.02 -23.66 -11.83
N ALA A 649 -1.85 -23.02 -11.86
CA ALA A 649 -1.51 -21.91 -10.95
C ALA A 649 -1.87 -20.53 -11.54
N ALA A 650 -2.31 -19.60 -10.69
CA ALA A 650 -2.62 -18.23 -11.10
C ALA A 650 -1.37 -17.53 -11.67
N VAL A 651 -1.53 -16.85 -12.81
CA VAL A 651 -0.48 -16.07 -13.48
C VAL A 651 -0.84 -14.59 -13.50
N PHE A 652 0.17 -13.71 -13.35
CA PHE A 652 -0.03 -12.30 -13.63
C PHE A 652 -0.17 -12.09 -15.13
N ARG A 653 -1.27 -11.50 -15.56
CA ARG A 653 -1.55 -11.20 -16.97
C ARG A 653 -1.31 -9.72 -17.24
N LEU A 654 -0.83 -9.44 -18.45
CA LEU A 654 -0.63 -8.08 -18.95
C LEU A 654 -0.97 -8.01 -20.44
N ASP A 655 -1.34 -6.82 -20.91
CA ASP A 655 -1.60 -6.60 -22.33
C ASP A 655 -0.28 -6.45 -23.10
N TYR A 656 -0.04 -7.36 -24.05
CA TYR A 656 1.17 -7.35 -24.87
C TYR A 656 0.91 -6.75 -26.25
N MET A 657 0.87 -5.41 -26.26
CA MET A 657 0.73 -4.59 -27.46
C MET A 657 -0.44 -5.08 -28.34
N LYS A 658 -0.18 -5.40 -29.62
CA LYS A 658 -1.17 -5.86 -30.59
C LYS A 658 -1.29 -7.39 -30.68
N LEU A 659 -0.45 -8.14 -29.97
CA LEU A 659 -0.42 -9.60 -30.03
C LEU A 659 -1.40 -10.24 -29.03
N GLY A 660 -1.99 -9.46 -28.13
CA GLY A 660 -2.96 -9.92 -27.15
C GLY A 660 -2.35 -10.10 -25.76
N PRO A 661 -2.98 -10.87 -24.86
CA PRO A 661 -2.52 -11.03 -23.49
C PRO A 661 -1.21 -11.83 -23.42
N ALA A 662 -0.26 -11.34 -22.62
CA ALA A 662 0.88 -12.12 -22.14
C ALA A 662 0.72 -12.35 -20.63
N CYS A 663 1.59 -13.20 -20.08
CA CYS A 663 1.69 -13.42 -18.66
C CYS A 663 3.15 -13.47 -18.19
N LEU A 664 3.34 -13.24 -16.90
CA LEU A 664 4.64 -13.39 -16.26
C LEU A 664 4.93 -14.87 -15.96
N ALA A 665 6.15 -15.30 -16.25
CA ALA A 665 6.58 -16.69 -16.06
C ALA A 665 6.62 -17.07 -14.56
N GLN A 666 5.96 -18.17 -14.22
CA GLN A 666 5.92 -18.69 -12.84
C GLN A 666 7.20 -19.42 -12.44
N SER A 667 7.99 -19.78 -13.42
CA SER A 667 9.32 -20.37 -13.31
C SER A 667 9.95 -20.35 -14.70
N PRO A 668 11.28 -20.47 -14.81
CA PRO A 668 11.93 -20.69 -16.10
C PRO A 668 11.83 -22.16 -16.58
N GLN A 669 10.92 -22.97 -16.01
CA GLN A 669 10.89 -24.43 -16.15
C GLN A 669 10.81 -24.94 -17.59
N LEU A 670 9.99 -24.32 -18.43
CA LEU A 670 9.88 -24.74 -19.83
C LEU A 670 11.17 -24.41 -20.61
N TYR A 671 11.71 -23.21 -20.41
CA TYR A 671 12.87 -22.74 -21.14
C TYR A 671 14.17 -23.42 -20.73
N LYS A 672 14.37 -23.74 -19.45
CA LYS A 672 15.57 -24.47 -19.02
C LYS A 672 15.62 -25.88 -19.61
N GLN A 673 14.48 -26.56 -19.75
CA GLN A 673 14.40 -27.85 -20.45
C GLN A 673 14.65 -27.70 -21.95
N MET A 674 14.06 -26.70 -22.61
CA MET A 674 14.33 -26.41 -24.02
C MET A 674 15.80 -26.07 -24.28
N ALA A 675 16.50 -25.47 -23.31
CA ALA A 675 17.93 -25.23 -23.38
C ALA A 675 18.74 -26.54 -23.34
N ILE A 676 18.33 -27.52 -22.52
CA ILE A 676 18.90 -28.88 -22.56
C ILE A 676 18.64 -29.53 -23.92
N MET A 677 17.44 -29.38 -24.49
CA MET A 677 17.12 -29.87 -25.83
C MET A 677 17.91 -29.16 -26.94
N GLY A 678 18.52 -28.01 -26.63
CA GLY A 678 19.44 -27.27 -27.49
C GLY A 678 20.92 -27.63 -27.28
N ASP A 679 21.21 -28.82 -26.75
CA ASP A 679 22.54 -29.38 -26.49
C ASP A 679 23.38 -28.64 -25.43
N LEU A 680 22.74 -27.88 -24.52
CA LEU A 680 23.41 -27.41 -23.31
C LEU A 680 23.31 -28.48 -22.22
N GLU A 681 24.40 -29.21 -21.95
CA GLU A 681 24.37 -30.36 -21.04
C GLU A 681 23.97 -30.01 -19.60
N GLY A 682 24.29 -28.79 -19.15
CA GLY A 682 23.90 -28.25 -17.84
C GLY A 682 23.70 -26.74 -17.91
N VAL A 683 22.58 -26.26 -17.37
CA VAL A 683 22.21 -24.84 -17.38
C VAL A 683 21.74 -24.37 -16.02
N PHE A 684 21.93 -23.08 -15.74
CA PHE A 684 21.35 -22.44 -14.56
C PHE A 684 20.88 -21.02 -14.86
N GLU A 685 19.95 -20.53 -14.05
CA GLU A 685 19.46 -19.15 -14.13
C GLU A 685 19.26 -18.58 -12.73
N ILE A 686 19.67 -17.32 -12.55
CA ILE A 686 19.33 -16.51 -11.38
C ILE A 686 18.45 -15.36 -11.86
N GLY A 687 17.15 -15.40 -11.55
CA GLY A 687 16.20 -14.45 -12.11
C GLY A 687 14.88 -14.36 -11.37
N PRO A 688 14.02 -13.38 -11.72
CA PRO A 688 12.74 -13.19 -11.05
C PRO A 688 11.77 -14.31 -11.41
N VAL A 689 10.98 -14.68 -10.40
CA VAL A 689 9.92 -15.69 -10.43
C VAL A 689 8.64 -15.08 -9.89
N PHE A 690 7.51 -15.33 -10.56
CA PHE A 690 6.23 -14.68 -10.25
C PHE A 690 5.15 -15.69 -9.86
N ARG A 691 4.59 -15.57 -8.65
CA ARG A 691 3.46 -16.40 -8.19
C ARG A 691 2.25 -15.49 -7.93
N ALA A 692 1.19 -15.64 -8.72
CA ALA A 692 0.00 -14.79 -8.59
C ALA A 692 -1.07 -15.37 -7.64
N GLU A 693 -0.63 -16.20 -6.69
CA GLU A 693 -1.51 -16.75 -5.65
C GLU A 693 -1.83 -15.69 -4.60
N ASP A 694 -3.08 -15.62 -4.13
CA ASP A 694 -3.49 -14.73 -3.03
C ASP A 694 -3.07 -15.31 -1.66
N SER A 695 -1.76 -15.53 -1.51
CA SER A 695 -1.16 -16.15 -0.33
C SER A 695 -0.35 -15.12 0.46
N ASN A 696 -0.98 -14.53 1.48
CA ASN A 696 -0.34 -13.55 2.34
C ASN A 696 0.18 -14.16 3.65
N THR A 697 1.14 -15.08 3.55
CA THR A 697 1.79 -15.75 4.71
C THR A 697 3.18 -15.16 5.00
N HIS A 698 3.84 -15.66 6.04
CA HIS A 698 5.23 -15.29 6.36
C HIS A 698 6.28 -15.99 5.48
N ARG A 699 5.88 -16.91 4.59
CA ARG A 699 6.75 -17.74 3.74
C ARG A 699 6.60 -17.48 2.24
N HIS A 700 5.57 -16.72 1.83
CA HIS A 700 5.23 -16.51 0.42
C HIS A 700 5.41 -15.04 0.00
N LEU A 701 5.83 -14.87 -1.26
CA LEU A 701 5.95 -13.61 -1.98
C LEU A 701 5.32 -13.79 -3.37
N CYS A 702 4.81 -12.70 -3.94
CA CYS A 702 4.30 -12.70 -5.32
C CYS A 702 5.43 -12.59 -6.36
N GLU A 703 6.54 -11.96 -5.98
CA GLU A 703 7.75 -11.85 -6.78
C GLU A 703 8.94 -12.16 -5.87
N PHE A 704 9.79 -13.07 -6.30
CA PHE A 704 11.01 -13.48 -5.59
C PHE A 704 12.10 -13.88 -6.60
N THR A 705 13.32 -14.09 -6.13
CA THR A 705 14.43 -14.51 -7.00
C THR A 705 14.60 -16.03 -6.98
N GLY A 706 14.39 -16.66 -8.13
CA GLY A 706 14.68 -18.07 -8.35
C GLY A 706 16.16 -18.31 -8.66
N LEU A 707 16.71 -19.39 -8.11
CA LEU A 707 17.96 -20.01 -8.50
C LEU A 707 17.59 -21.36 -9.13
N ASP A 708 17.60 -21.43 -10.45
CA ASP A 708 17.16 -22.61 -11.20
C ASP A 708 18.35 -23.33 -11.81
N MET A 709 18.30 -24.66 -11.85
CA MET A 709 19.21 -25.47 -12.65
C MET A 709 18.47 -26.60 -13.35
N GLU A 710 19.01 -27.02 -14.49
CA GLU A 710 18.61 -28.23 -15.22
C GLU A 710 19.87 -28.87 -15.82
N MET A 711 19.91 -30.19 -15.89
CA MET A 711 21.05 -30.92 -16.47
C MET A 711 20.60 -32.22 -17.12
N SER A 712 21.36 -32.63 -18.13
CA SER A 712 21.27 -33.97 -18.72
C SER A 712 21.69 -35.01 -17.68
N ILE A 713 21.01 -36.15 -17.67
CA ILE A 713 21.36 -37.31 -16.83
C ILE A 713 21.73 -38.49 -17.73
N LYS A 714 22.59 -39.39 -17.24
CA LYS A 714 23.05 -40.54 -18.02
C LYS A 714 22.25 -41.81 -17.70
N GLU A 715 22.04 -42.10 -16.42
CA GLU A 715 21.43 -43.35 -15.96
C GLU A 715 20.29 -43.10 -14.96
N HIS A 716 20.48 -42.19 -14.00
CA HIS A 716 19.53 -42.02 -12.89
C HIS A 716 19.41 -40.57 -12.44
N TYR A 717 18.23 -40.18 -11.95
CA TYR A 717 18.00 -38.81 -11.46
C TYR A 717 18.76 -38.48 -10.16
N ASP A 718 19.36 -39.49 -9.53
CA ASP A 718 20.26 -39.32 -8.38
C ASP A 718 21.49 -38.49 -8.76
N GLU A 719 21.90 -38.49 -10.03
CA GLU A 719 22.95 -37.59 -10.54
C GLU A 719 22.62 -36.12 -10.26
N VAL A 720 21.34 -35.74 -10.33
CA VAL A 720 20.87 -34.38 -9.97
C VAL A 720 20.97 -34.16 -8.46
N LEU A 721 20.58 -35.14 -7.66
CA LEU A 721 20.68 -35.08 -6.19
C LEU A 721 22.13 -34.98 -5.71
N ASP A 722 23.07 -35.65 -6.39
CA ASP A 722 24.50 -35.61 -6.08
C ASP A 722 25.08 -34.21 -6.35
N VAL A 723 24.68 -33.59 -7.47
CA VAL A 723 25.04 -32.20 -7.78
C VAL A 723 24.51 -31.24 -6.71
N LEU A 724 23.25 -31.44 -6.29
CA LEU A 724 22.59 -30.62 -5.26
C LEU A 724 23.22 -30.80 -3.87
N ASP A 725 23.60 -32.02 -3.49
CA ASP A 725 24.27 -32.32 -2.22
C ASP A 725 25.54 -31.47 -2.09
N GLU A 726 26.47 -31.61 -3.04
CA GLU A 726 27.73 -30.85 -3.00
C GLU A 726 27.49 -29.33 -3.22
N LEU A 727 26.47 -28.92 -3.98
CA LEU A 727 26.13 -27.50 -4.15
C LEU A 727 25.74 -26.86 -2.81
N PHE A 728 24.79 -27.43 -2.08
CA PHE A 728 24.32 -26.84 -0.82
C PHE A 728 25.36 -26.94 0.28
N VAL A 729 26.04 -28.09 0.38
CA VAL A 729 27.12 -28.26 1.35
C VAL A 729 28.23 -27.23 1.11
N SER A 730 28.68 -27.04 -0.13
CA SER A 730 29.71 -26.02 -0.43
C SER A 730 29.22 -24.58 -0.26
N MET A 731 27.92 -24.33 -0.48
CA MET A 731 27.30 -23.05 -0.19
C MET A 731 27.30 -22.76 1.31
N PHE A 732 26.88 -23.71 2.17
CA PHE A 732 26.87 -23.50 3.61
C PHE A 732 28.28 -23.29 4.16
N ASP A 733 29.27 -24.05 3.68
CA ASP A 733 30.68 -23.85 4.03
C ASP A 733 31.14 -22.44 3.62
N GLY A 734 30.90 -22.05 2.37
CA GLY A 734 31.28 -20.74 1.86
C GLY A 734 30.61 -19.59 2.62
N LEU A 735 29.36 -19.75 3.07
CA LEU A 735 28.67 -18.77 3.90
C LEU A 735 29.33 -18.67 5.29
N ASN A 736 29.56 -19.80 5.95
CA ASN A 736 30.18 -19.86 7.27
C ASN A 736 31.61 -19.30 7.26
N GLU A 737 32.38 -19.54 6.20
CA GLU A 737 33.75 -19.07 6.08
C GLU A 737 33.84 -17.59 5.65
N ARG A 738 33.18 -17.22 4.55
CA ARG A 738 33.35 -15.90 3.91
C ARG A 738 32.48 -14.80 4.54
N PHE A 739 31.40 -15.17 5.23
CA PHE A 739 30.40 -14.25 5.79
C PHE A 739 30.22 -14.42 7.31
N ALA A 740 31.19 -15.02 8.02
CA ALA A 740 31.14 -15.22 9.47
C ALA A 740 30.82 -13.95 10.25
N ARG A 741 31.40 -12.81 9.82
CA ARG A 741 31.18 -11.51 10.44
C ARG A 741 29.73 -11.05 10.29
N GLU A 742 29.20 -11.09 9.07
CA GLU A 742 27.82 -10.74 8.78
C GLU A 742 26.84 -11.66 9.52
N ILE A 743 27.11 -12.97 9.56
CA ILE A 743 26.34 -13.96 10.34
C ILE A 743 26.31 -13.56 11.83
N GLY A 744 27.46 -13.21 12.40
CA GLY A 744 27.55 -12.72 13.78
C GLY A 744 26.73 -11.45 14.02
N VAL A 745 26.77 -10.48 13.10
CA VAL A 745 25.96 -9.25 13.18
C VAL A 745 24.46 -9.56 13.16
N VAL A 746 24.00 -10.47 12.30
CA VAL A 746 22.59 -10.91 12.30
C VAL A 746 22.24 -11.55 13.64
N GLY A 747 23.10 -12.43 14.14
CA GLY A 747 22.95 -13.12 15.43
C GLY A 747 22.79 -12.18 16.64
N THR A 748 23.34 -10.96 16.58
CA THR A 748 23.15 -9.97 17.66
C THR A 748 21.71 -9.46 17.78
N GLN A 749 20.98 -9.36 16.67
CA GLN A 749 19.58 -8.92 16.66
C GLN A 749 18.61 -10.10 16.64
N TYR A 750 18.96 -11.16 15.92
CA TYR A 750 18.17 -12.38 15.79
C TYR A 750 19.05 -13.57 16.19
N PRO A 751 19.11 -13.93 17.48
CA PRO A 751 19.86 -15.11 17.91
C PRO A 751 19.29 -16.39 17.29
N PHE A 752 20.15 -17.24 16.73
CA PHE A 752 19.78 -18.53 16.15
C PHE A 752 20.88 -19.57 16.35
N GLU A 753 20.51 -20.85 16.31
CA GLU A 753 21.47 -21.95 16.28
C GLU A 753 22.09 -22.09 14.88
N PRO A 754 23.43 -22.22 14.74
CA PRO A 754 24.04 -22.50 13.45
C PRO A 754 23.40 -23.72 12.76
N LEU A 755 23.25 -23.63 11.44
CA LEU A 755 22.62 -24.70 10.65
C LEU A 755 23.45 -25.98 10.72
N GLN A 756 22.83 -27.10 11.07
CA GLN A 756 23.47 -28.42 11.10
C GLN A 756 23.21 -29.18 9.80
N TYR A 757 24.25 -29.80 9.22
CA TYR A 757 24.15 -30.58 7.99
C TYR A 757 25.21 -31.70 7.94
N CYS A 758 24.88 -32.82 7.29
CA CYS A 758 25.73 -34.01 7.20
C CYS A 758 26.43 -34.12 5.83
N ARG A 759 27.46 -34.99 5.76
CA ARG A 759 28.13 -35.38 4.51
C ARG A 759 28.23 -36.91 4.41
N PRO A 760 27.63 -37.56 3.40
CA PRO A 760 26.69 -36.97 2.43
C PRO A 760 25.43 -36.45 3.12
N SER A 761 24.67 -35.59 2.44
CA SER A 761 23.38 -35.13 2.97
C SER A 761 22.39 -36.29 3.12
N LEU A 762 21.55 -36.20 4.16
CA LEU A 762 20.55 -37.24 4.43
C LEU A 762 19.53 -37.31 3.29
N ARG A 763 19.31 -38.51 2.74
CA ARG A 763 18.24 -38.83 1.80
C ARG A 763 17.26 -39.78 2.45
N LEU A 764 15.98 -39.44 2.38
CA LEU A 764 14.87 -40.28 2.79
C LEU A 764 13.92 -40.44 1.61
N THR A 765 13.23 -41.56 1.51
CA THR A 765 12.07 -41.70 0.62
C THR A 765 10.84 -41.10 1.28
N PHE A 766 9.86 -40.68 0.48
CA PHE A 766 8.58 -40.16 0.96
C PHE A 766 7.90 -41.14 1.92
N ALA A 767 7.92 -42.43 1.57
CA ALA A 767 7.38 -43.51 2.41
C ALA A 767 8.10 -43.62 3.77
N GLU A 768 9.43 -43.44 3.83
CA GLU A 768 10.17 -43.40 5.09
C GLU A 768 9.82 -42.15 5.92
N GLY A 769 9.65 -40.99 5.28
CA GLY A 769 9.21 -39.76 5.92
C GLY A 769 7.80 -39.89 6.52
N VAL A 770 6.85 -40.42 5.76
CA VAL A 770 5.49 -40.76 6.22
C VAL A 770 5.55 -41.73 7.40
N LYS A 771 6.37 -42.78 7.31
CA LYS A 771 6.52 -43.75 8.39
C LYS A 771 7.04 -43.09 9.68
N MET A 772 8.04 -42.20 9.57
CA MET A 772 8.52 -41.43 10.73
C MET A 772 7.42 -40.59 11.38
N LEU A 773 6.54 -39.97 10.58
CA LEU A 773 5.39 -39.21 11.06
C LEU A 773 4.36 -40.11 11.75
N GLN A 774 4.04 -41.26 11.16
CA GLN A 774 3.12 -42.26 11.72
C GLN A 774 3.65 -42.84 13.04
N ASP A 775 4.95 -43.17 13.11
CA ASP A 775 5.61 -43.65 14.32
C ASP A 775 5.57 -42.59 15.44
N ALA A 776 5.52 -41.30 15.09
CA ALA A 776 5.34 -40.18 16.02
C ALA A 776 3.86 -39.86 16.35
N GLY A 777 2.91 -40.65 15.84
CA GLY A 777 1.48 -40.49 16.10
C GLY A 777 0.79 -39.40 15.26
N VAL A 778 1.38 -38.96 14.15
CA VAL A 778 0.77 -38.00 13.23
C VAL A 778 -0.05 -38.75 12.17
N GLU A 779 -1.32 -38.38 12.03
CA GLU A 779 -2.17 -38.90 10.95
C GLU A 779 -1.79 -38.24 9.61
N VAL A 780 -1.30 -39.05 8.67
CA VAL A 780 -0.91 -38.64 7.32
C VAL A 780 -1.36 -39.69 6.32
N ASP A 781 -1.91 -39.22 5.20
CA ASP A 781 -2.20 -40.05 4.04
C ASP A 781 -0.88 -40.53 3.39
N PRO A 782 -0.63 -41.85 3.27
CA PRO A 782 0.59 -42.37 2.66
C PRO A 782 0.85 -41.93 1.22
N LEU A 783 -0.18 -41.51 0.49
CA LEU A 783 -0.08 -41.02 -0.89
C LEU A 783 -0.58 -39.57 -1.02
N GLY A 784 -0.85 -38.89 0.10
CA GLY A 784 -1.26 -37.50 0.14
C GLY A 784 -0.08 -36.55 0.09
N ASP A 785 -0.36 -35.26 -0.06
CA ASP A 785 0.66 -34.22 0.05
C ASP A 785 0.98 -33.92 1.54
N ILE A 786 2.21 -33.51 1.82
CA ILE A 786 2.66 -33.19 3.19
C ILE A 786 2.42 -31.69 3.44
N GLY A 787 1.40 -31.37 4.25
CA GLY A 787 1.11 -30.00 4.64
C GLY A 787 2.23 -29.35 5.48
N THR A 788 2.27 -28.02 5.50
CA THR A 788 3.30 -27.21 6.19
C THR A 788 3.56 -27.59 7.65
N GLU A 789 2.53 -27.90 8.43
CA GLU A 789 2.73 -28.28 9.83
C GLU A 789 3.44 -29.63 9.95
N THR A 790 3.03 -30.58 9.11
CA THR A 790 3.62 -31.91 8.99
C THR A 790 5.08 -31.85 8.53
N GLU A 791 5.43 -30.97 7.58
CA GLU A 791 6.83 -30.72 7.18
C GLU A 791 7.69 -30.35 8.39
N ARG A 792 7.20 -29.45 9.24
CA ARG A 792 7.93 -28.97 10.42
C ARG A 792 8.09 -30.06 11.46
N ILE A 793 7.07 -30.91 11.64
CA ILE A 793 7.16 -32.06 12.55
C ILE A 793 8.19 -33.05 12.00
N LEU A 794 8.14 -33.38 10.72
CA LEU A 794 9.13 -34.27 10.08
C LEU A 794 10.55 -33.73 10.23
N GLY A 795 10.76 -32.42 10.02
CA GLY A 795 12.07 -31.80 10.22
C GLY A 795 12.59 -31.89 11.65
N LYS A 796 11.72 -31.77 12.65
CA LYS A 796 12.09 -32.00 14.06
C LYS A 796 12.50 -33.45 14.30
N LEU A 797 11.71 -34.41 13.82
CA LEU A 797 12.01 -35.84 13.94
C LEU A 797 13.34 -36.19 13.25
N VAL A 798 13.61 -35.58 12.09
CA VAL A 798 14.88 -35.73 11.37
C VAL A 798 16.03 -35.15 12.18
N LYS A 799 15.89 -33.94 12.74
CA LYS A 799 16.91 -33.32 13.59
C LYS A 799 17.19 -34.16 14.84
N GLU A 800 16.16 -34.65 15.52
CA GLU A 800 16.29 -35.48 16.71
C GLU A 800 16.96 -36.82 16.43
N LYS A 801 16.62 -37.47 15.30
CA LYS A 801 17.13 -38.80 14.96
C LYS A 801 18.51 -38.77 14.30
N TYR A 802 18.75 -37.80 13.43
CA TYR A 802 19.94 -37.76 12.56
C TYR A 802 20.86 -36.56 12.81
N GLY A 803 20.46 -35.58 13.63
CA GLY A 803 21.31 -34.42 13.96
C GLY A 803 21.52 -33.45 12.79
N THR A 804 20.58 -33.36 11.86
CA THR A 804 20.68 -32.48 10.68
C THR A 804 19.43 -31.60 10.51
N ASP A 805 19.65 -30.34 10.14
CA ASP A 805 18.62 -29.41 9.69
C ASP A 805 18.42 -29.47 8.16
N PHE A 806 19.31 -30.15 7.42
CA PHE A 806 19.29 -30.27 5.96
C PHE A 806 19.11 -31.73 5.52
N TYR A 807 18.08 -32.00 4.71
CA TYR A 807 17.80 -33.33 4.17
C TYR A 807 16.99 -33.26 2.87
N MET A 808 17.02 -34.35 2.12
CA MET A 808 16.30 -34.54 0.86
C MET A 808 15.24 -35.63 1.03
N LEU A 809 14.01 -35.35 0.61
CA LEU A 809 12.91 -36.32 0.58
C LEU A 809 12.63 -36.68 -0.88
N THR A 810 12.76 -37.95 -1.23
CA THR A 810 12.70 -38.46 -2.61
C THR A 810 11.47 -39.32 -2.84
N ARG A 811 11.15 -39.64 -4.10
CA ARG A 811 10.04 -40.54 -4.47
C ARG A 811 8.68 -40.03 -4.01
N TYR A 812 8.28 -38.83 -4.41
CA TYR A 812 6.96 -38.32 -4.04
C TYR A 812 5.81 -38.96 -4.83
N PRO A 813 4.60 -38.97 -4.26
CA PRO A 813 3.37 -39.40 -4.93
C PRO A 813 3.11 -38.63 -6.23
N ILE A 814 2.58 -39.32 -7.24
CA ILE A 814 2.34 -38.77 -8.59
C ILE A 814 1.26 -37.68 -8.64
N ASN A 815 0.29 -37.72 -7.72
CA ASN A 815 -0.79 -36.74 -7.58
C ASN A 815 -0.29 -35.38 -7.05
N ALA A 816 0.83 -35.35 -6.34
CA ALA A 816 1.44 -34.14 -5.77
C ALA A 816 2.40 -33.43 -6.73
N ARG A 817 2.61 -33.98 -7.94
CA ARG A 817 3.67 -33.51 -8.85
C ARG A 817 3.15 -33.01 -10.20
N PRO A 818 3.81 -32.00 -10.82
CA PRO A 818 3.42 -31.47 -12.12
C PRO A 818 3.47 -32.51 -13.24
N PHE A 819 2.74 -32.24 -14.34
CA PHE A 819 2.59 -33.13 -15.48
C PHE A 819 3.91 -33.57 -16.13
N TYR A 820 4.96 -32.73 -16.09
CA TYR A 820 6.27 -32.99 -16.69
C TYR A 820 7.16 -33.92 -15.84
N THR A 821 6.69 -34.41 -14.70
CA THR A 821 7.46 -35.24 -13.76
C THR A 821 7.46 -36.70 -14.23
N MET A 822 8.65 -37.31 -14.32
CA MET A 822 8.79 -38.72 -14.70
C MET A 822 8.17 -39.66 -13.65
N PRO A 823 7.21 -40.55 -14.02
CA PRO A 823 6.71 -41.60 -13.13
C PRO A 823 7.81 -42.58 -12.74
N ALA A 824 7.74 -43.15 -11.54
CA ALA A 824 8.68 -44.18 -11.13
C ALA A 824 8.39 -45.49 -11.89
N PRO A 825 9.43 -46.21 -12.35
CA PRO A 825 9.25 -47.40 -13.19
C PRO A 825 8.75 -48.63 -12.41
N ASP A 826 9.00 -48.68 -11.10
CA ASP A 826 8.69 -49.80 -10.21
C ASP A 826 7.34 -49.65 -9.49
N ASP A 827 6.85 -48.42 -9.27
CA ASP A 827 5.53 -48.15 -8.70
C ASP A 827 4.90 -46.89 -9.32
N PRO A 828 3.81 -47.02 -10.09
CA PRO A 828 3.17 -45.89 -10.78
C PRO A 828 2.52 -44.87 -9.85
N ASN A 829 2.37 -45.17 -8.55
CA ASN A 829 1.89 -44.20 -7.57
C ASN A 829 2.95 -43.15 -7.20
N TYR A 830 4.22 -43.42 -7.49
CA TYR A 830 5.34 -42.54 -7.18
C TYR A 830 5.99 -41.98 -8.44
N THR A 831 6.88 -41.01 -8.23
CA THR A 831 7.62 -40.31 -9.28
C THR A 831 9.09 -40.20 -8.95
N ASN A 832 9.91 -39.95 -9.98
CA ASN A 832 11.32 -39.62 -9.85
C ASN A 832 11.48 -38.13 -9.50
N SER A 833 10.94 -37.76 -8.35
CA SER A 833 10.94 -36.39 -7.83
C SER A 833 11.46 -36.33 -6.41
N PHE A 834 11.80 -35.12 -5.97
CA PHE A 834 12.35 -34.88 -4.66
C PHE A 834 12.07 -33.44 -4.20
N ASP A 835 11.98 -33.26 -2.90
CA ASP A 835 12.06 -31.95 -2.25
C ASP A 835 13.29 -31.90 -1.34
N ILE A 836 13.82 -30.70 -1.12
CA ILE A 836 14.93 -30.47 -0.18
C ILE A 836 14.45 -29.51 0.91
N PHE A 837 14.83 -29.80 2.15
CA PHE A 837 14.38 -29.09 3.33
C PHE A 837 15.53 -28.45 4.08
N ILE A 838 15.30 -27.24 4.58
CA ILE A 838 16.13 -26.58 5.60
C ILE A 838 15.23 -26.32 6.81
N ARG A 839 15.60 -26.81 8.00
CA ARG A 839 14.83 -26.66 9.25
C ARG A 839 13.36 -27.08 9.12
N GLY A 840 13.12 -28.21 8.45
CA GLY A 840 11.76 -28.76 8.25
C GLY A 840 10.86 -27.90 7.38
N GLN A 841 11.45 -27.10 6.49
CA GLN A 841 10.73 -26.25 5.54
C GLN A 841 11.32 -26.44 4.15
N GLU A 842 10.45 -26.73 3.18
CA GLU A 842 10.84 -26.94 1.78
C GLU A 842 11.56 -25.69 1.22
N ILE A 843 12.68 -25.89 0.54
CA ILE A 843 13.41 -24.87 -0.25
C ILE A 843 13.47 -25.18 -1.74
N ILE A 844 13.24 -26.45 -2.11
CA ILE A 844 13.36 -26.96 -3.47
C ILE A 844 12.25 -27.95 -3.73
N SER A 845 11.70 -27.85 -4.93
CA SER A 845 10.96 -28.89 -5.62
C SER A 845 11.70 -29.25 -6.92
N GLY A 846 12.11 -30.51 -7.05
CA GLY A 846 12.95 -31.00 -8.15
C GLY A 846 12.51 -32.37 -8.66
N ALA A 847 12.90 -32.71 -9.90
CA ALA A 847 12.55 -33.99 -10.50
C ALA A 847 13.34 -34.30 -11.76
N GLN A 848 13.34 -35.58 -12.13
CA GLN A 848 13.53 -36.02 -13.51
C GLN A 848 12.34 -35.60 -14.37
N ARG A 849 12.61 -35.15 -15.59
CA ARG A 849 11.59 -34.72 -16.53
C ARG A 849 11.25 -35.81 -17.53
N ILE A 850 10.00 -35.79 -18.00
CA ILE A 850 9.56 -36.61 -19.12
C ILE A 850 10.19 -36.04 -20.40
N HIS A 851 11.07 -36.81 -21.02
CA HIS A 851 11.71 -36.47 -22.29
C HIS A 851 11.04 -37.15 -23.50
N ASP A 852 10.18 -38.16 -23.28
CA ASP A 852 9.37 -38.74 -24.36
C ASP A 852 8.13 -37.86 -24.65
N PRO A 853 7.97 -37.34 -25.88
CA PRO A 853 6.91 -36.40 -26.20
C PRO A 853 5.50 -37.02 -26.13
N LYS A 854 5.36 -38.34 -26.29
CA LYS A 854 4.04 -38.99 -26.21
C LYS A 854 3.59 -39.09 -24.75
N LEU A 855 4.45 -39.61 -23.88
CA LEU A 855 4.19 -39.68 -22.45
C LEU A 855 3.99 -38.28 -21.85
N LEU A 856 4.75 -37.28 -22.31
CA LEU A 856 4.58 -35.89 -21.86
C LEU A 856 3.20 -35.34 -22.23
N ALA A 857 2.72 -35.60 -23.45
CA ALA A 857 1.38 -35.20 -23.88
C ALA A 857 0.27 -35.95 -23.13
N GLU A 858 0.44 -37.25 -22.90
CA GLU A 858 -0.49 -38.07 -22.10
C GLU A 858 -0.63 -37.54 -20.67
N ARG A 859 0.49 -37.21 -20.02
CA ARG A 859 0.50 -36.64 -18.67
C ARG A 859 -0.07 -35.23 -18.63
N ALA A 860 0.23 -34.39 -19.62
CA ALA A 860 -0.36 -33.06 -19.74
C ALA A 860 -1.89 -33.13 -19.80
N LEU A 861 -2.44 -34.03 -20.64
CA LEU A 861 -3.88 -34.27 -20.72
C LEU A 861 -4.46 -34.80 -19.40
N ALA A 862 -3.78 -35.74 -18.74
CA ALA A 862 -4.21 -36.28 -17.46
C ALA A 862 -4.26 -35.22 -16.34
N CYS A 863 -3.43 -34.18 -16.43
CA CYS A 863 -3.42 -33.03 -15.52
C CYS A 863 -4.34 -31.88 -15.97
N GLY A 864 -5.15 -32.07 -17.02
CA GLY A 864 -6.09 -31.06 -17.50
C GLY A 864 -5.45 -29.90 -18.29
N ILE A 865 -4.25 -30.10 -18.85
CA ILE A 865 -3.55 -29.09 -19.65
C ILE A 865 -3.88 -29.27 -21.12
N GLU A 866 -4.33 -28.18 -21.76
CA GLU A 866 -4.62 -28.17 -23.20
C GLU A 866 -3.32 -28.16 -24.02
N LEU A 867 -3.07 -29.22 -24.79
CA LEU A 867 -1.85 -29.37 -25.60
C LEU A 867 -1.51 -28.16 -26.48
N PRO A 868 -2.46 -27.48 -27.17
CA PRO A 868 -2.15 -26.30 -27.98
C PRO A 868 -1.45 -25.18 -27.22
N THR A 869 -1.67 -25.07 -25.90
CA THR A 869 -1.08 -24.02 -25.06
C THR A 869 0.41 -24.23 -24.79
N ILE A 870 0.88 -25.49 -24.88
CA ILE A 870 2.26 -25.90 -24.63
C ILE A 870 2.87 -26.63 -25.84
N GLN A 871 2.29 -26.47 -27.03
CA GLN A 871 2.68 -27.24 -28.21
C GLN A 871 4.15 -27.01 -28.57
N SER A 872 4.62 -25.75 -28.56
CA SER A 872 6.02 -25.42 -28.83
C SER A 872 6.99 -26.06 -27.84
N TYR A 873 6.56 -26.25 -26.59
CA TYR A 873 7.35 -26.95 -25.58
C TYR A 873 7.40 -28.46 -25.86
N ILE A 874 6.26 -29.11 -26.13
CA ILE A 874 6.23 -30.54 -26.51
C ILE A 874 7.05 -30.78 -27.78
N ASP A 875 6.97 -29.88 -28.76
CA ASP A 875 7.69 -29.97 -30.02
C ASP A 875 9.21 -29.95 -29.83
N SER A 876 9.71 -29.30 -28.78
CA SER A 876 11.15 -29.27 -28.47
C SER A 876 11.73 -30.66 -28.16
N PHE A 877 10.90 -31.63 -27.74
CA PHE A 877 11.34 -32.99 -27.42
C PHE A 877 11.31 -33.96 -28.61
N LYS A 878 10.79 -33.54 -29.77
CA LYS A 878 10.56 -34.44 -30.92
C LYS A 878 11.83 -34.80 -31.68
N TYR A 879 12.90 -34.02 -31.55
CA TYR A 879 14.10 -34.12 -32.39
C TYR A 879 15.27 -34.83 -31.70
N GLY A 880 14.97 -35.74 -30.77
CA GLY A 880 15.97 -36.48 -29.99
C GLY A 880 16.21 -35.82 -28.64
N ALA A 881 15.27 -36.01 -27.70
CA ALA A 881 15.37 -35.46 -26.35
C ALA A 881 16.27 -36.31 -25.46
N THR A 882 17.26 -35.68 -24.81
CA THR A 882 18.07 -36.35 -23.79
C THR A 882 17.29 -36.52 -22.47
N PRO A 883 17.51 -37.61 -21.71
CA PRO A 883 17.08 -37.68 -20.32
C PRO A 883 17.69 -36.53 -19.52
N HIS A 884 16.89 -35.88 -18.67
CA HIS A 884 17.33 -34.72 -17.89
C HIS A 884 16.50 -34.55 -16.61
N GLY A 885 17.01 -33.75 -15.70
CA GLY A 885 16.35 -33.36 -14.46
C GLY A 885 16.92 -32.07 -13.89
N GLY A 886 16.24 -31.53 -12.90
CA GLY A 886 16.64 -30.26 -12.30
C GLY A 886 15.72 -29.81 -11.20
N CYS A 887 15.88 -28.54 -10.81
CA CYS A 887 15.15 -27.95 -9.70
C CYS A 887 15.06 -26.43 -9.81
N GLY A 888 14.17 -25.83 -9.01
CA GLY A 888 14.15 -24.39 -8.72
C GLY A 888 14.30 -24.17 -7.21
N VAL A 889 15.05 -23.13 -6.84
CA VAL A 889 15.33 -22.76 -5.45
C VAL A 889 14.92 -21.31 -5.21
N GLY A 890 14.23 -21.01 -4.11
CA GLY A 890 13.96 -19.62 -3.72
C GLY A 890 15.12 -18.98 -2.96
N LEU A 891 15.77 -17.96 -3.52
CA LEU A 891 16.93 -17.26 -2.92
C LEU A 891 16.60 -16.72 -1.52
N GLU A 892 15.48 -16.01 -1.39
CA GLU A 892 15.00 -15.41 -0.14
C GLU A 892 14.75 -16.48 0.92
N ARG A 893 14.27 -17.65 0.51
CA ARG A 893 13.90 -18.76 1.39
C ARG A 893 15.12 -19.50 1.91
N VAL A 894 16.14 -19.72 1.09
CA VAL A 894 17.44 -20.24 1.53
C VAL A 894 18.06 -19.31 2.58
N ALA A 895 18.16 -18.00 2.28
CA ALA A 895 18.73 -17.04 3.22
C ALA A 895 17.91 -16.95 4.52
N MET A 896 16.58 -17.01 4.44
CA MET A 896 15.68 -16.96 5.59
C MET A 896 15.93 -18.15 6.51
N LEU A 897 15.97 -19.37 5.97
CA LEU A 897 16.08 -20.59 6.76
C LEU A 897 17.50 -20.85 7.26
N PHE A 898 18.53 -20.46 6.50
CA PHE A 898 19.92 -20.49 6.95
C PHE A 898 20.11 -19.64 8.22
N LEU A 899 19.54 -18.43 8.22
CA LEU A 899 19.60 -17.48 9.35
C LEU A 899 18.47 -17.64 10.38
N ASP A 900 17.64 -18.68 10.25
CA ASP A 900 16.46 -18.96 11.09
C ASP A 900 15.53 -17.74 11.30
N LEU A 901 15.32 -16.96 10.23
CA LEU A 901 14.45 -15.79 10.28
C LEU A 901 12.99 -16.21 10.14
N ASN A 902 12.12 -15.59 10.93
CA ASN A 902 10.69 -15.95 11.02
C ASN A 902 9.80 -15.41 9.88
N ASN A 903 10.32 -14.62 8.94
CA ASN A 903 9.52 -14.03 7.86
C ASN A 903 10.37 -13.74 6.63
N ILE A 904 9.94 -14.23 5.47
CA ILE A 904 10.63 -14.10 4.17
C ILE A 904 10.81 -12.65 3.73
N ARG A 905 9.95 -11.74 4.21
CA ARG A 905 10.07 -10.30 3.94
C ARG A 905 11.35 -9.69 4.52
N LYS A 906 11.98 -10.32 5.52
CA LYS A 906 13.27 -9.88 6.06
C LYS A 906 14.42 -10.13 5.07
N THR A 907 14.31 -11.19 4.28
CA THR A 907 15.30 -11.57 3.26
C THR A 907 14.91 -11.12 1.86
N SER A 908 13.79 -10.42 1.67
CA SER A 908 13.50 -9.71 0.42
C SER A 908 13.79 -8.22 0.59
N MET A 909 14.62 -7.64 -0.27
CA MET A 909 15.08 -6.24 -0.11
C MET A 909 13.91 -5.27 -0.22
N PHE A 910 13.03 -5.47 -1.20
CA PHE A 910 11.78 -4.75 -1.38
C PHE A 910 10.65 -5.77 -1.61
N PRO A 911 10.03 -6.27 -0.53
CA PRO A 911 9.07 -7.36 -0.65
C PRO A 911 7.89 -7.01 -1.55
N ARG A 912 7.43 -8.01 -2.30
CA ARG A 912 6.21 -7.97 -3.10
C ARG A 912 5.30 -9.11 -2.68
N ASP A 913 4.12 -8.75 -2.21
CA ASP A 913 3.08 -9.67 -1.76
C ASP A 913 1.71 -9.12 -2.18
N PRO A 914 0.59 -9.84 -1.94
CA PRO A 914 -0.73 -9.38 -2.41
C PRO A 914 -1.15 -8.00 -1.88
N LYS A 915 -0.49 -7.48 -0.83
CA LYS A 915 -0.82 -6.21 -0.17
C LYS A 915 0.25 -5.14 -0.35
N ARG A 916 1.42 -5.48 -0.89
CA ARG A 916 2.59 -4.58 -0.97
C ARG A 916 3.18 -4.55 -2.37
N ILE A 917 2.99 -3.40 -3.03
CA ILE A 917 3.62 -3.05 -4.32
C ILE A 917 4.50 -1.79 -4.25
N ALA A 918 4.54 -1.13 -3.08
CA ALA A 918 5.32 0.08 -2.82
C ALA A 918 6.37 -0.14 -1.70
N PRO A 919 7.55 0.50 -1.79
CA PRO A 919 8.57 0.54 -0.72
C PRO A 919 8.20 1.36 0.52
#